data_AF-A0A1D9QIQ9-F1
#
_entry.id   AF-A0A1D9QIQ9-F1
#
_cell.length_a   1.000
_cell.length_b   1.000
_cell.length_c   1.000
_cell.angle_alpha   90.00
_cell.angle_beta   90.00
_cell.angle_gamma   90.00
#
_symmetry.space_group_name_H-M   'P 1'
#
loop_
_entity.id
_entity.type
_entity.pdbx_description
1 polymer ?
#
loop_
_entity_poly.entity_id
_entity_poly.type
_entity_poly.pdbx_seq_one_letter_code
_entity_poly.pdbx_strand_id
1 'polypeptide(L)'
;MAPMSARGSVMNNHTNGLDVPKAQNLREGSWQLITPESRFERELSEDPSSYDGMSRYGEEQEQEQAIVAYEKPSMIETAGETEAVLYPLQDAANRVGNEVEKFAEFLDGYNPLRVADGDERREMAFDLIELYHKTALDTLDQLRDRHESERRKIEGLSWRKKMRGFKIAQDTDEMDMENSDEEDQFITSSRTTVKDLIRWEQEAQTWDLLKRLAHLRFPEPNTGKEFESPQTPINQYTSEREAWDRFLQTDNLALERKTVLRWLQDTAEESGDEIDVLVQDLQQNAERGDIIAHGWLHTKAAIKLQKNQHSWPRTLDPNSQEIQKIMWNSSKTEPLVTQLDPDAVTRQGRKLEKQDEYFERAIWLGCYQMLRRGRSPAEIREWCMDRTEVWRAVSMSGLPDDKPLEDDEEGDIASGALWRRMCFALARKGGNDDYERAVYGILSGDISSVEPVCQSWDDLIFTHYNALLRTQFDHYIQSGPQTLMNGTLAFGTLDAVVLHGDNAIAGKRLVENLKTDARTAEESSQPMKMLQGVLIGEQFADFIYQQGLALSKFANAETTSNLIPRTDEQPKDQDITNYVNLGDHDSLRVFTHVILIFRGLGLNFGGVLKESVIENVIVAYISFLRLANKGELIPLYCSQLSGARRYATLSRTLIDITDHEQRVTQIRLMRELGLDVQQFVNYQSRFLLSDHPDGAKGYPSPKEFQVLVDDGRGGKKIRKDFIGQDSETLDRIDLLLIRSLEWYLLVDGLWSETFMVGRMLYQRFYKNLHLSAALTLSQRIPSSEIALSKTRALLGESLDFQGLESEENEDLTEVLDGSADKKRHLKKYMVEQAKSFRELETLALTLDRIESAWGIFFLMQEGDDIEMKKSMKRGLGQSLPAANIGAEPLFNGWLTTSLQEQPEFAKIRETYLPETILAWIATLQMAGAVLTRDYLMTSMELSTIMADENSDLLELFSKTGRMPELVNALASASKELLLVSSRSKRSTTSKNSKKMKEKGWTTDLWNVKP
;
A
#
# COMPACT_ATOMS: atom_id res chain seq x y z
N MET A 1 -35.02 26.59 -61.99
CA MET A 1 -35.66 25.51 -61.21
C MET A 1 -35.52 25.85 -59.73
N ALA A 2 -36.62 26.29 -59.11
CA ALA A 2 -36.89 26.09 -57.69
C ALA A 2 -37.16 24.58 -57.44
N PRO A 3 -37.43 24.05 -56.21
CA PRO A 3 -37.78 24.70 -54.93
C PRO A 3 -36.99 24.17 -53.70
N MET A 4 -36.91 24.90 -52.57
CA MET A 4 -37.87 25.06 -51.42
C MET A 4 -38.09 23.76 -50.62
N SER A 5 -38.10 23.72 -49.28
CA SER A 5 -38.81 24.58 -48.30
C SER A 5 -38.20 24.45 -46.87
N ALA A 6 -37.97 25.54 -46.13
CA ALA A 6 -38.83 26.18 -45.10
C ALA A 6 -38.80 25.45 -43.71
N ARG A 7 -38.12 26.00 -42.71
CA ARG A 7 -38.52 27.03 -41.71
C ARG A 7 -39.18 26.46 -40.44
N GLY A 8 -38.55 26.73 -39.30
CA GLY A 8 -39.12 26.64 -37.95
C GLY A 8 -38.18 27.30 -36.95
N SER A 9 -38.42 28.59 -36.69
CA SER A 9 -37.71 29.46 -35.74
C SER A 9 -38.32 29.34 -34.34
N VAL A 10 -37.52 29.29 -33.27
CA VAL A 10 -37.66 30.16 -32.07
C VAL A 10 -36.28 30.33 -31.38
N MET A 11 -36.00 31.59 -31.02
CA MET A 11 -34.92 32.18 -30.20
C MET A 11 -34.77 31.52 -28.80
N ASN A 12 -33.79 31.74 -27.92
CA ASN A 12 -32.62 32.62 -27.75
C ASN A 12 -31.87 32.08 -26.51
N ASN A 13 -30.53 32.12 -26.47
CA ASN A 13 -29.76 32.91 -25.48
C ASN A 13 -28.29 32.47 -25.40
N HIS A 14 -27.44 33.48 -25.56
CA HIS A 14 -26.01 33.47 -25.37
C HIS A 14 -25.63 33.31 -23.89
N THR A 15 -24.61 32.52 -23.59
CA THR A 15 -23.64 32.80 -22.52
C THR A 15 -22.23 32.51 -23.02
N ASN A 16 -21.36 33.48 -22.74
CA ASN A 16 -20.02 33.67 -23.28
C ASN A 16 -19.01 32.64 -22.77
N GLY A 17 -18.09 32.26 -23.65
CA GLY A 17 -16.83 31.63 -23.30
C GLY A 17 -15.86 32.61 -22.66
N LEU A 18 -14.91 32.07 -21.91
CA LEU A 18 -13.70 32.76 -21.49
C LEU A 18 -12.49 31.95 -21.94
N ASP A 19 -11.66 32.66 -22.69
CA ASP A 19 -10.46 32.21 -23.37
C ASP A 19 -9.34 31.78 -22.39
N VAL A 20 -8.59 30.77 -22.82
CA VAL A 20 -7.31 30.33 -22.26
C VAL A 20 -6.19 31.22 -22.80
N PRO A 21 -5.40 31.93 -21.97
CA PRO A 21 -4.24 32.67 -22.47
C PRO A 21 -3.06 31.74 -22.73
N LYS A 22 -2.49 31.86 -23.92
CA LYS A 22 -1.24 31.22 -24.35
C LYS A 22 -0.05 31.72 -23.52
N ALA A 23 0.81 30.79 -23.11
CA ALA A 23 2.07 31.04 -22.44
C ALA A 23 3.01 31.92 -23.29
N GLN A 24 3.57 32.96 -22.69
CA GLN A 24 4.69 33.73 -23.21
C GLN A 24 5.93 33.46 -22.36
N ASN A 25 7.01 33.09 -23.06
CA ASN A 25 8.35 32.85 -22.56
C ASN A 25 8.86 34.00 -21.69
N LEU A 26 9.28 33.69 -20.45
CA LEU A 26 10.09 34.56 -19.61
C LEU A 26 11.37 33.82 -19.20
N ARG A 27 12.45 34.62 -19.19
CA ARG A 27 13.86 34.25 -19.28
C ARG A 27 14.40 33.48 -18.08
N GLU A 28 15.29 32.55 -18.41
CA GLU A 28 16.25 31.86 -17.55
C GLU A 28 17.16 32.84 -16.78
N GLY A 29 17.28 32.62 -15.47
CA GLY A 29 18.32 33.19 -14.62
C GLY A 29 19.33 32.11 -14.25
N SER A 30 20.49 32.17 -14.91
CA SER A 30 21.68 31.33 -14.69
C SER A 30 22.22 31.44 -13.25
N TRP A 31 22.44 30.30 -12.60
CA TRP A 31 23.47 30.15 -11.56
C TRP A 31 24.26 28.84 -11.79
N GLN A 32 25.55 28.93 -11.47
CA GLN A 32 26.64 28.18 -12.06
C GLN A 32 26.83 26.76 -11.50
N LEU A 33 27.45 25.92 -12.34
CA LEU A 33 27.89 24.56 -12.08
C LEU A 33 28.75 24.43 -10.81
N ILE A 34 28.44 23.41 -10.00
CA ILE A 34 29.38 22.69 -9.14
C ILE A 34 29.34 21.22 -9.57
N THR A 35 30.52 20.63 -9.74
CA THR A 35 30.81 19.25 -10.19
C THR A 35 30.32 18.17 -9.22
N PRO A 36 30.17 16.90 -9.67
CA PRO A 36 29.38 15.89 -8.97
C PRO A 36 30.20 15.17 -7.89
N GLU A 37 29.69 15.12 -6.66
CA GLU A 37 30.10 14.14 -5.64
C GLU A 37 28.87 13.31 -5.23
N SER A 38 29.13 12.00 -5.12
CA SER A 38 28.29 10.85 -4.72
C SER A 38 26.76 10.98 -4.68
N ARG A 39 26.10 10.26 -5.60
CA ARG A 39 24.69 9.83 -5.46
C ARG A 39 24.59 8.81 -4.31
N PHE A 40 23.48 8.86 -3.57
CA PHE A 40 23.08 7.99 -2.46
C PHE A 40 23.56 8.37 -1.06
N GLU A 41 23.09 9.49 -0.51
CA GLU A 41 22.92 9.62 0.94
C GLU A 41 21.65 10.42 1.25
N ARG A 42 20.60 9.72 1.68
CA ARG A 42 19.45 10.27 2.40
C ARG A 42 19.47 9.61 3.77
N GLU A 43 20.01 10.28 4.78
CA GLU A 43 19.95 9.81 6.16
C GLU A 43 18.48 9.84 6.62
N LEU A 44 17.89 8.65 6.79
CA LEU A 44 16.68 8.47 7.57
C LEU A 44 17.05 8.63 9.06
N SER A 45 16.26 9.42 9.79
CA SER A 45 16.57 9.84 11.15
C SER A 45 16.77 8.67 12.11
N GLU A 46 17.87 8.69 12.86
CA GLU A 46 18.15 7.78 13.96
C GLU A 46 17.08 7.88 15.07
N ASP A 47 16.66 6.73 15.59
CA ASP A 47 15.83 6.60 16.79
C ASP A 47 16.47 7.33 17.99
N PRO A 48 15.71 8.07 18.82
CA PRO A 48 16.26 8.67 20.03
C PRO A 48 16.42 7.60 21.12
N SER A 49 17.62 7.03 21.23
CA SER A 49 18.01 6.18 22.36
C SER A 49 18.90 6.91 23.37
N SER A 50 18.57 6.69 24.64
CA SER A 50 19.38 6.87 25.85
C SER A 50 19.85 8.29 26.21
N TYR A 51 19.21 8.85 27.25
CA TYR A 51 19.82 9.87 28.08
C TYR A 51 20.04 9.27 29.47
N ASP A 52 21.23 8.71 29.69
CA ASP A 52 21.70 8.32 31.01
C ASP A 52 23.04 9.01 31.28
N GLY A 53 23.14 9.77 32.38
CA GLY A 53 24.31 10.60 32.62
C GLY A 53 24.21 11.65 33.73
N MET A 54 24.20 11.18 34.99
CA MET A 54 24.83 11.80 36.18
C MET A 54 24.18 13.00 36.91
N SER A 55 23.71 12.76 38.15
CA SER A 55 24.32 13.32 39.38
C SER A 55 23.68 12.81 40.70
N ARG A 56 24.38 11.84 41.31
CA ARG A 56 24.66 11.58 42.75
C ARG A 56 24.15 12.56 43.83
N TYR A 57 23.44 12.04 44.85
CA TYR A 57 23.71 12.04 46.32
C TYR A 57 22.43 12.05 47.17
N GLY A 58 22.30 11.09 48.10
CA GLY A 58 21.34 11.15 49.22
C GLY A 58 20.83 9.78 49.70
N GLU A 59 21.51 9.20 50.70
CA GLU A 59 21.17 7.96 51.40
C GLU A 59 19.94 8.10 52.33
N GLU A 60 19.26 6.95 52.52
CA GLU A 60 18.50 6.50 53.71
C GLU A 60 17.24 7.26 54.20
N GLN A 61 16.07 6.63 54.07
CA GLN A 61 15.29 6.03 55.19
C GLN A 61 13.90 5.56 54.76
N GLU A 62 13.58 4.31 55.11
CA GLU A 62 12.25 3.71 55.05
C GLU A 62 11.24 4.47 55.91
N GLN A 63 10.06 4.77 55.36
CA GLN A 63 8.83 4.88 56.14
C GLN A 63 7.58 4.71 55.26
N GLU A 64 6.86 3.62 55.51
CA GLU A 64 5.50 3.36 55.05
C GLU A 64 4.57 4.52 55.45
N GLN A 65 3.83 5.09 54.49
CA GLN A 65 2.49 5.63 54.73
C GLN A 65 1.71 5.87 53.43
N ALA A 66 0.44 5.47 53.48
CA ALA A 66 -0.52 5.33 52.40
C ALA A 66 -0.77 6.59 51.56
N ILE A 67 -0.79 6.42 50.22
CA ILE A 67 -1.32 7.42 49.28
C ILE A 67 -2.39 6.75 48.41
N VAL A 68 -3.53 7.42 48.42
CA VAL A 68 -4.81 7.11 47.77
C VAL A 68 -4.63 7.00 46.25
N ALA A 69 -5.21 5.95 45.68
CA ALA A 69 -5.30 5.72 44.24
C ALA A 69 -6.00 6.90 43.53
N TYR A 70 -5.28 7.55 42.62
CA TYR A 70 -5.88 8.35 41.56
C TYR A 70 -6.01 7.44 40.33
N GLU A 71 -7.20 6.89 40.14
CA GLU A 71 -7.61 6.32 38.85
C GLU A 71 -7.68 7.46 37.83
N LYS A 72 -6.90 7.36 36.75
CA LYS A 72 -7.17 8.13 35.52
C LYS A 72 -8.55 7.71 35.00
N PRO A 73 -9.47 8.64 34.71
CA PRO A 73 -10.75 8.29 34.11
C PRO A 73 -10.51 7.70 32.72
N SER A 74 -11.11 6.53 32.48
CA SER A 74 -11.24 5.89 31.18
C SER A 74 -11.84 6.88 30.17
N MET A 75 -11.05 7.28 29.18
CA MET A 75 -11.62 7.82 27.95
C MET A 75 -12.46 6.71 27.31
N ILE A 76 -13.71 7.04 27.02
CA ILE A 76 -14.67 6.15 26.38
C ILE A 76 -14.20 5.97 24.94
N GLU A 77 -13.46 4.89 24.72
CA GLU A 77 -13.15 4.34 23.41
C GLU A 77 -14.45 3.95 22.71
N THR A 78 -14.75 4.64 21.62
CA THR A 78 -15.48 4.04 20.51
C THR A 78 -14.59 3.99 19.28
N ALA A 79 -13.46 3.29 19.43
CA ALA A 79 -12.68 2.69 18.35
C ALA A 79 -13.28 1.32 17.93
N GLY A 80 -14.60 1.20 17.99
CA GLY A 80 -15.33 -0.07 17.95
C GLY A 80 -15.40 -0.80 16.61
N GLU A 81 -14.81 -0.28 15.52
CA GLU A 81 -14.95 -0.92 14.19
C GLU A 81 -13.63 -1.13 13.43
N THR A 82 -12.47 -0.93 14.07
CA THR A 82 -11.16 -1.32 13.47
C THR A 82 -10.21 -2.03 14.43
N GLU A 83 -10.48 -2.04 15.75
CA GLU A 83 -9.56 -2.64 16.73
C GLU A 83 -9.53 -4.18 16.74
N ALA A 84 -10.56 -4.86 16.24
CA ALA A 84 -10.52 -6.32 16.07
C ALA A 84 -9.55 -6.78 14.96
N VAL A 85 -9.08 -5.87 14.11
CA VAL A 85 -8.14 -6.12 13.01
C VAL A 85 -6.70 -5.75 13.40
N LEU A 86 -6.49 -5.10 14.55
CA LEU A 86 -5.18 -4.50 14.89
C LEU A 86 -4.20 -5.45 15.59
N TYR A 87 -4.63 -6.57 16.16
CA TYR A 87 -3.69 -7.52 16.80
C TYR A 87 -2.71 -8.18 15.81
N PRO A 88 -3.12 -8.64 14.61
CA PRO A 88 -2.18 -9.17 13.60
C PRO A 88 -1.31 -8.09 12.93
N LEU A 89 -1.82 -6.86 12.80
CA LEU A 89 -1.13 -5.77 12.09
C LEU A 89 -0.04 -5.10 12.92
N GLN A 90 -0.15 -5.09 14.24
CA GLN A 90 0.87 -4.52 15.13
C GLN A 90 2.10 -5.44 15.24
N ASP A 91 1.88 -6.76 15.22
CA ASP A 91 2.95 -7.77 15.13
C ASP A 91 3.63 -7.76 13.75
N ALA A 92 2.86 -7.55 12.68
CA ALA A 92 3.39 -7.31 11.33
C ALA A 92 4.18 -5.99 11.23
N ALA A 93 3.68 -4.90 11.84
CA ALA A 93 4.36 -3.59 11.82
C ALA A 93 5.73 -3.62 12.50
N ASN A 94 5.88 -4.38 13.59
CA ASN A 94 7.17 -4.61 14.27
C ASN A 94 8.13 -5.51 13.47
N ARG A 95 7.60 -6.32 12.55
CA ARG A 95 8.35 -7.30 11.76
C ARG A 95 8.81 -6.79 10.40
N VAL A 96 8.07 -5.83 9.81
CA VAL A 96 8.13 -5.46 8.38
C VAL A 96 8.87 -4.13 8.14
N GLY A 97 9.35 -3.46 9.18
CA GLY A 97 9.94 -2.11 9.10
C GLY A 97 11.11 -1.97 8.12
N ASN A 98 12.21 -2.68 8.36
CA ASN A 98 13.45 -2.50 7.59
C ASN A 98 13.33 -2.95 6.12
N GLU A 99 12.49 -3.95 5.84
CA GLU A 99 12.33 -4.49 4.49
C GLU A 99 11.56 -3.53 3.58
N VAL A 100 10.44 -3.00 4.09
CA VAL A 100 9.63 -2.02 3.37
C VAL A 100 10.41 -0.73 3.12
N GLU A 101 11.21 -0.30 4.09
CA GLU A 101 12.08 0.87 3.93
C GLU A 101 13.14 0.66 2.85
N LYS A 102 13.81 -0.50 2.80
CA LYS A 102 14.77 -0.83 1.74
C LYS A 102 14.15 -0.80 0.35
N PHE A 103 12.97 -1.41 0.18
CA PHE A 103 12.27 -1.39 -1.11
C PHE A 103 11.87 0.02 -1.53
N ALA A 104 11.44 0.84 -0.56
CA ALA A 104 11.10 2.25 -0.77
C ALA A 104 12.35 3.10 -1.07
N GLU A 105 13.49 2.84 -0.44
CA GLU A 105 14.75 3.52 -0.68
C GLU A 105 15.20 3.37 -2.13
N PHE A 106 15.19 2.13 -2.66
CA PHE A 106 15.50 1.89 -4.07
C PHE A 106 14.47 2.55 -4.99
N LEU A 107 13.19 2.56 -4.60
CA LEU A 107 12.12 3.22 -5.36
C LEU A 107 12.23 4.76 -5.32
N ASP A 108 12.76 5.38 -4.27
CA ASP A 108 12.92 6.84 -4.17
C ASP A 108 13.87 7.37 -5.26
N GLY A 109 14.87 6.56 -5.64
CA GLY A 109 15.71 6.80 -6.82
C GLY A 109 14.91 6.81 -8.14
N TYR A 110 13.77 6.12 -8.18
CA TYR A 110 12.87 6.03 -9.33
C TYR A 110 11.67 6.99 -9.18
N ASN A 111 11.89 8.26 -9.52
CA ASN A 111 10.82 9.25 -9.55
C ASN A 111 10.24 9.43 -10.98
N PRO A 112 9.03 8.91 -11.27
CA PRO A 112 8.43 9.00 -12.60
C PRO A 112 8.08 10.44 -13.01
N LEU A 113 7.99 11.38 -12.07
CA LEU A 113 7.72 12.79 -12.34
C LEU A 113 8.98 13.55 -12.74
N ARG A 114 10.17 13.02 -12.45
CA ARG A 114 11.46 13.62 -12.81
C ARG A 114 12.02 13.05 -14.12
N VAL A 115 11.74 11.79 -14.42
CA VAL A 115 12.36 11.08 -15.56
C VAL A 115 11.55 11.32 -16.83
N ALA A 116 12.05 12.19 -17.70
CA ALA A 116 11.38 12.55 -18.94
C ALA A 116 11.63 11.53 -20.07
N ASP A 117 12.78 10.85 -20.08
CA ASP A 117 13.18 9.92 -21.13
C ASP A 117 12.61 8.51 -20.89
N GLY A 118 12.11 7.88 -21.96
CA GLY A 118 11.59 6.51 -21.92
C GLY A 118 12.69 5.47 -21.76
N ASP A 119 13.89 5.73 -22.28
CA ASP A 119 15.02 4.81 -22.19
C ASP A 119 15.58 4.76 -20.76
N GLU A 120 15.74 5.91 -20.10
CA GLU A 120 16.13 6.00 -18.69
C GLU A 120 15.14 5.26 -17.77
N ARG A 121 13.82 5.38 -18.03
CA ARG A 121 12.79 4.65 -17.27
C ARG A 121 12.93 3.13 -17.41
N ARG A 122 13.27 2.65 -18.60
CA ARG A 122 13.50 1.22 -18.84
C ARG A 122 14.73 0.74 -18.08
N GLU A 123 15.85 1.47 -18.16
CA GLU A 123 17.11 1.11 -17.47
C GLU A 123 16.89 1.02 -15.96
N MET A 124 16.26 2.04 -15.35
CA MET A 124 15.96 1.99 -13.93
C MET A 124 14.99 0.85 -13.56
N ALA A 125 14.05 0.48 -14.44
CA ALA A 125 13.17 -0.65 -14.17
C ALA A 125 13.94 -1.97 -14.09
N PHE A 126 14.98 -2.15 -14.91
CA PHE A 126 15.89 -3.30 -14.81
C PHE A 126 16.75 -3.23 -13.53
N ASP A 127 17.31 -2.07 -13.21
CA ASP A 127 18.09 -1.88 -11.97
C ASP A 127 17.26 -2.22 -10.72
N LEU A 128 15.98 -1.79 -10.69
CA LEU A 128 15.06 -2.13 -9.61
C LEU A 128 14.85 -3.64 -9.48
N ILE A 129 14.68 -4.37 -10.59
CA ILE A 129 14.57 -5.84 -10.55
C ILE A 129 15.83 -6.45 -9.93
N GLU A 130 17.02 -5.98 -10.32
CA GLU A 130 18.28 -6.49 -9.77
C GLU A 130 18.43 -6.22 -8.27
N LEU A 131 18.10 -5.00 -7.84
CA LEU A 131 18.17 -4.58 -6.45
C LEU A 131 17.17 -5.35 -5.57
N TYR A 132 15.94 -5.57 -6.04
CA TYR A 132 14.94 -6.35 -5.31
C TYR A 132 15.30 -7.83 -5.26
N HIS A 133 15.80 -8.40 -6.36
CA HIS A 133 16.30 -9.77 -6.35
C HIS A 133 17.45 -9.95 -5.35
N LYS A 134 18.44 -9.06 -5.38
CA LYS A 134 19.56 -9.09 -4.43
C LYS A 134 19.08 -8.95 -2.98
N THR A 135 18.16 -8.03 -2.72
CA THR A 135 17.60 -7.84 -1.37
C THR A 135 16.92 -9.11 -0.87
N ALA A 136 16.16 -9.78 -1.74
CA ALA A 136 15.51 -11.05 -1.40
C ALA A 136 16.52 -12.17 -1.11
N LEU A 137 17.62 -12.26 -1.88
CA LEU A 137 18.70 -13.21 -1.62
C LEU A 137 19.42 -12.92 -0.30
N ASP A 138 19.78 -11.66 -0.05
CA ASP A 138 20.46 -11.24 1.19
C ASP A 138 19.60 -11.57 2.43
N THR A 139 18.28 -11.40 2.34
CA THR A 139 17.35 -11.81 3.41
C THR A 139 17.19 -13.32 3.52
N LEU A 140 17.18 -14.03 2.39
CA LEU A 140 17.05 -15.48 2.35
C LEU A 140 18.25 -16.16 3.01
N ASP A 141 19.46 -15.70 2.72
CA ASP A 141 20.69 -16.22 3.32
C ASP A 141 20.67 -16.08 4.85
N GLN A 142 20.25 -14.92 5.36
CA GLN A 142 20.10 -14.69 6.80
C GLN A 142 19.06 -15.59 7.46
N LEU A 143 18.01 -15.98 6.74
CA LEU A 143 16.97 -16.88 7.23
C LEU A 143 17.40 -18.34 7.15
N ARG A 144 18.16 -18.73 6.11
CA ARG A 144 18.73 -20.08 5.96
C ARG A 144 19.63 -20.40 7.15
N ASP A 145 20.52 -19.48 7.52
CA ASP A 145 21.40 -19.63 8.70
C ASP A 145 20.64 -19.95 10.00
N ARG A 146 19.38 -19.50 10.14
CA ARG A 146 18.57 -19.69 11.36
C ARG A 146 17.66 -20.91 11.28
N HIS A 147 16.97 -21.09 10.15
CA HIS A 147 15.79 -21.97 10.04
C HIS A 147 16.02 -23.22 9.17
N GLU A 148 17.15 -23.32 8.47
CA GLU A 148 17.40 -24.44 7.56
C GLU A 148 17.45 -25.81 8.27
N SER A 149 18.01 -25.85 9.48
CA SER A 149 18.06 -27.09 10.27
C SER A 149 16.66 -27.59 10.67
N GLU A 150 15.73 -26.68 10.94
CA GLU A 150 14.34 -27.00 11.25
C GLU A 150 13.58 -27.46 10.01
N ARG A 151 13.80 -26.76 8.87
CA ARG A 151 13.26 -27.17 7.56
C ARG A 151 13.65 -28.60 7.22
N ARG A 152 14.93 -28.95 7.30
CA ARG A 152 15.43 -30.32 7.00
C ARG A 152 14.80 -31.39 7.88
N LYS A 153 14.51 -31.10 9.15
CA LYS A 153 13.81 -32.03 10.05
C LYS A 153 12.37 -32.29 9.58
N ILE A 154 11.64 -31.23 9.20
CA ILE A 154 10.25 -31.32 8.71
C ILE A 154 10.20 -32.07 7.37
N GLU A 155 11.07 -31.72 6.43
CA GLU A 155 11.12 -32.31 5.10
C GLU A 155 11.58 -33.78 5.15
N GLY A 156 12.58 -34.11 5.96
CA GLY A 156 13.06 -35.49 6.14
C GLY A 156 12.02 -36.43 6.76
N LEU A 157 11.07 -35.93 7.57
CA LEU A 157 9.93 -36.70 8.07
C LEU A 157 8.87 -36.93 6.97
N SER A 158 8.60 -35.90 6.16
CA SER A 158 7.67 -35.97 5.03
C SER A 158 8.16 -36.94 3.94
N TRP A 159 9.46 -36.88 3.61
CA TRP A 159 10.12 -37.76 2.65
C TRP A 159 10.04 -39.23 3.07
N ARG A 160 10.39 -39.54 4.33
CA ARG A 160 10.32 -40.89 4.90
C ARG A 160 8.90 -41.47 4.90
N LYS A 161 7.87 -40.63 5.09
CA LYS A 161 6.46 -41.05 5.03
C LYS A 161 6.02 -41.42 3.61
N LYS A 162 6.53 -40.71 2.59
CA LYS A 162 6.18 -40.94 1.17
C LYS A 162 6.86 -42.19 0.58
N MET A 163 8.08 -42.53 1.05
CA MET A 163 8.81 -43.71 0.57
C MET A 163 8.26 -45.06 1.08
N ARG A 164 7.30 -45.06 2.02
CA ARG A 164 6.61 -46.28 2.54
C ARG A 164 5.64 -46.97 1.54
N GLY A 165 5.59 -46.53 0.28
CA GLY A 165 4.72 -47.09 -0.77
C GLY A 165 5.03 -48.53 -1.23
N PHE A 166 6.11 -49.16 -0.76
CA PHE A 166 6.39 -50.59 -0.98
C PHE A 166 5.87 -51.42 0.20
N LYS A 167 4.96 -52.37 -0.04
CA LYS A 167 4.50 -53.32 0.97
C LYS A 167 5.65 -54.26 1.41
N ILE A 168 6.30 -53.95 2.54
CA ILE A 168 6.90 -54.94 3.45
C ILE A 168 6.58 -54.54 4.89
N ALA A 169 6.41 -55.59 5.71
CA ALA A 169 5.93 -55.60 7.08
C ALA A 169 6.87 -54.94 8.09
N GLN A 170 6.22 -54.39 9.13
CA GLN A 170 6.72 -54.09 10.48
C GLN A 170 8.01 -53.27 10.58
N ASP A 171 7.86 -52.02 11.01
CA ASP A 171 8.45 -51.62 12.28
C ASP A 171 7.61 -50.53 12.98
N THR A 172 7.35 -50.81 14.25
CA THR A 172 6.72 -49.94 15.24
C THR A 172 7.82 -49.14 15.92
N ASP A 173 7.92 -47.86 15.58
CA ASP A 173 8.53 -46.85 16.46
C ASP A 173 7.89 -45.50 16.08
N GLU A 174 6.72 -45.25 16.69
CA GLU A 174 6.20 -43.90 16.85
C GLU A 174 6.90 -43.31 18.09
N MET A 175 7.94 -42.51 17.88
CA MET A 175 8.40 -41.58 18.91
C MET A 175 7.50 -40.35 18.87
N ASP A 176 6.71 -40.18 19.94
CA ASP A 176 5.93 -38.97 20.20
C ASP A 176 6.88 -37.75 20.30
N MET A 177 6.65 -36.76 19.44
CA MET A 177 7.27 -35.43 19.57
C MET A 177 6.50 -34.66 20.63
N GLU A 178 7.07 -34.55 21.83
CA GLU A 178 6.71 -33.51 22.77
C GLU A 178 7.02 -32.14 22.15
N ASN A 179 6.03 -31.25 22.15
CA ASN A 179 6.19 -29.83 21.80
C ASN A 179 7.21 -29.22 22.77
N SER A 180 8.46 -29.05 22.33
CA SER A 180 9.46 -28.28 23.05
C SER A 180 9.27 -26.78 22.80
N ASP A 181 8.18 -26.23 23.32
CA ASP A 181 8.05 -24.78 23.59
C ASP A 181 8.64 -24.50 24.99
N GLU A 182 9.91 -24.86 25.22
CA GLU A 182 10.61 -24.41 26.42
C GLU A 182 11.31 -23.07 26.12
N GLU A 183 10.79 -22.06 26.81
CA GLU A 183 11.20 -20.66 26.80
C GLU A 183 12.68 -20.50 27.19
N ASP A 184 13.53 -20.14 26.23
CA ASP A 184 14.79 -19.44 26.54
C ASP A 184 14.64 -17.95 26.24
N GLN A 185 14.61 -17.18 27.32
CA GLN A 185 14.51 -15.72 27.37
C GLN A 185 15.81 -15.07 26.90
N PHE A 186 15.84 -14.59 25.65
CA PHE A 186 16.65 -13.43 25.26
C PHE A 186 15.85 -12.52 24.32
N ILE A 187 15.45 -11.37 24.86
CA ILE A 187 14.79 -10.28 24.15
C ILE A 187 15.86 -9.53 23.35
N THR A 188 15.90 -9.73 22.03
CA THR A 188 16.09 -8.71 20.96
C THR A 188 16.18 -9.39 19.59
N SER A 189 15.48 -8.85 18.58
CA SER A 189 15.33 -9.27 17.16
C SER A 189 14.07 -10.09 16.86
N SER A 190 13.43 -9.75 15.74
CA SER A 190 12.11 -10.22 15.28
C SER A 190 11.98 -11.75 15.23
N ARG A 191 10.86 -12.27 15.75
CA ARG A 191 10.46 -13.69 15.66
C ARG A 191 10.20 -14.07 14.20
N THR A 192 11.24 -14.60 13.54
CA THR A 192 11.16 -15.17 12.17
C THR A 192 10.85 -16.67 12.25
N THR A 193 10.23 -17.23 11.22
CA THR A 193 9.75 -18.63 11.16
C THR A 193 10.16 -19.32 9.87
N VAL A 194 10.08 -20.65 9.82
CA VAL A 194 10.30 -21.44 8.59
C VAL A 194 9.35 -21.04 7.45
N LYS A 195 8.14 -20.56 7.76
CA LYS A 195 7.21 -20.05 6.73
C LYS A 195 7.75 -18.79 6.04
N ASP A 196 8.49 -17.99 6.78
CA ASP A 196 9.08 -16.74 6.26
C ASP A 196 10.28 -17.06 5.36
N LEU A 197 11.05 -18.08 5.72
CA LEU A 197 12.10 -18.64 4.87
C LEU A 197 11.52 -19.07 3.51
N ILE A 198 10.47 -19.90 3.52
CA ILE A 198 9.82 -20.39 2.29
C ILE A 198 9.26 -19.23 1.47
N ARG A 199 8.66 -18.24 2.13
CA ARG A 199 8.10 -17.06 1.46
C ARG A 199 9.18 -16.25 0.73
N TRP A 200 10.27 -15.95 1.42
CA TRP A 200 11.40 -15.19 0.85
C TRP A 200 12.11 -15.97 -0.26
N GLU A 201 12.19 -17.29 -0.14
CA GLU A 201 12.68 -18.15 -1.22
C GLU A 201 11.80 -18.02 -2.47
N GLN A 202 10.48 -18.15 -2.33
CA GLN A 202 9.57 -17.97 -3.45
C GLN A 202 9.61 -16.56 -4.04
N GLU A 203 9.81 -15.54 -3.21
CA GLU A 203 9.97 -14.16 -3.67
C GLU A 203 11.26 -13.98 -4.48
N ALA A 204 12.40 -14.46 -3.99
CA ALA A 204 13.67 -14.43 -4.71
C ALA A 204 13.57 -15.13 -6.08
N GLN A 205 12.97 -16.33 -6.09
CA GLN A 205 12.70 -17.07 -7.33
C GLN A 205 11.80 -16.30 -8.29
N THR A 206 10.83 -15.55 -7.79
CA THR A 206 9.92 -14.74 -8.61
C THR A 206 10.64 -13.55 -9.23
N TRP A 207 11.52 -12.88 -8.46
CA TRP A 207 12.36 -11.81 -8.98
C TRP A 207 13.34 -12.31 -10.05
N ASP A 208 13.96 -13.48 -9.87
CA ASP A 208 14.83 -14.08 -10.88
C ASP A 208 14.06 -14.42 -12.18
N LEU A 209 12.88 -15.02 -12.06
CA LEU A 209 12.01 -15.28 -13.21
C LEU A 209 11.66 -13.99 -13.95
N LEU A 210 11.23 -12.96 -13.21
CA LEU A 210 10.90 -11.67 -13.79
C LEU A 210 12.10 -11.05 -14.50
N LYS A 211 13.29 -11.08 -13.88
CA LYS A 211 14.55 -10.60 -14.47
C LYS A 211 14.81 -11.26 -15.82
N ARG A 212 14.81 -12.59 -15.85
CA ARG A 212 15.11 -13.38 -17.05
C ARG A 212 14.09 -13.13 -18.17
N LEU A 213 12.79 -13.09 -17.85
CA LEU A 213 11.74 -12.84 -18.85
C LEU A 213 11.70 -11.38 -19.31
N ALA A 214 11.95 -10.42 -18.43
CA ALA A 214 11.94 -9.00 -18.77
C ALA A 214 13.00 -8.67 -19.82
N HIS A 215 14.21 -9.22 -19.70
CA HIS A 215 15.27 -9.02 -20.70
C HIS A 215 14.91 -9.57 -22.10
N LEU A 216 14.10 -10.63 -22.17
CA LEU A 216 13.67 -11.22 -23.44
C LEU A 216 12.48 -10.47 -24.06
N ARG A 217 11.50 -10.08 -23.25
CA ARG A 217 10.25 -9.47 -23.71
C ARG A 217 10.36 -7.96 -23.94
N PHE A 218 11.30 -7.29 -23.27
CA PHE A 218 11.54 -5.84 -23.37
C PHE A 218 13.01 -5.53 -23.73
N PRO A 219 13.49 -5.93 -24.93
CA PRO A 219 14.87 -5.71 -25.35
C PRO A 219 15.16 -4.22 -25.59
N GLU A 220 16.45 -3.85 -25.59
CA GLU A 220 16.85 -2.46 -25.84
C GLU A 220 16.56 -2.02 -27.29
N PRO A 221 16.12 -0.77 -27.52
CA PRO A 221 15.84 -0.24 -28.84
C PRO A 221 17.10 -0.14 -29.73
N ASN A 222 18.30 -0.03 -29.11
CA ASN A 222 19.59 -0.02 -29.82
C ASN A 222 20.24 -1.40 -29.97
N THR A 223 19.70 -2.45 -29.36
CA THR A 223 19.89 -3.82 -29.85
C THR A 223 18.99 -4.07 -31.07
N GLY A 224 19.01 -3.13 -32.02
CA GLY A 224 18.76 -3.48 -33.40
C GLY A 224 19.75 -4.58 -33.71
N LYS A 225 19.25 -5.81 -33.81
CA LYS A 225 20.02 -6.97 -34.21
C LYS A 225 20.72 -6.65 -35.55
N GLU A 226 21.95 -6.15 -35.46
CA GLU A 226 23.11 -6.67 -36.18
C GLU A 226 23.48 -8.06 -35.62
N PHE A 227 22.52 -8.85 -35.12
CA PHE A 227 22.62 -10.28 -35.35
C PHE A 227 22.46 -10.42 -36.86
N GLU A 228 23.58 -10.54 -37.56
CA GLU A 228 23.60 -11.14 -38.89
C GLU A 228 22.61 -12.30 -38.84
N SER A 229 21.49 -12.17 -39.54
CA SER A 229 20.61 -13.31 -39.79
C SER A 229 21.53 -14.41 -40.31
N PRO A 230 21.56 -15.62 -39.71
CA PRO A 230 22.51 -16.64 -40.11
C PRO A 230 22.33 -16.86 -41.62
N GLN A 231 23.25 -16.31 -42.41
CA GLN A 231 23.05 -16.15 -43.86
C GLN A 231 23.09 -17.49 -44.59
N THR A 232 23.49 -18.55 -43.89
CA THR A 232 23.51 -19.92 -44.40
C THR A 232 22.27 -20.71 -43.96
N PRO A 233 21.42 -21.18 -44.90
CA PRO A 233 20.36 -22.13 -44.59
C PRO A 233 20.94 -23.42 -43.99
N ILE A 234 20.14 -24.13 -43.18
CA ILE A 234 20.51 -25.48 -42.70
C ILE A 234 20.87 -26.32 -43.92
N ASN A 235 22.05 -26.91 -43.92
CA ASN A 235 22.51 -27.77 -45.00
C ASN A 235 22.84 -29.16 -44.45
N GLN A 236 23.22 -30.11 -45.30
CA GLN A 236 23.49 -31.49 -44.90
C GLN A 236 24.71 -31.67 -43.97
N TYR A 237 25.53 -30.63 -43.78
CA TYR A 237 26.71 -30.63 -42.92
C TYR A 237 26.51 -29.85 -41.62
N THR A 238 25.34 -29.25 -41.42
CA THR A 238 24.98 -28.57 -40.18
C THR A 238 24.86 -29.60 -39.06
N SER A 239 25.63 -29.42 -37.99
CA SER A 239 25.53 -30.28 -36.80
C SER A 239 24.22 -30.04 -36.06
N GLU A 240 23.83 -30.99 -35.21
CA GLU A 240 22.62 -30.82 -34.39
C GLU A 240 22.73 -29.60 -33.45
N ARG A 241 23.94 -29.32 -32.94
CA ARG A 241 24.19 -28.18 -32.08
C ARG A 241 24.01 -26.85 -32.81
N GLU A 242 24.58 -26.72 -34.00
CA GLU A 242 24.36 -25.52 -34.83
C GLU A 242 22.87 -25.33 -35.15
N ALA A 243 22.14 -26.40 -35.43
CA ALA A 243 20.70 -26.34 -35.68
C ALA A 243 19.92 -25.89 -34.44
N TRP A 244 20.30 -26.36 -33.25
CA TRP A 244 19.70 -25.96 -31.98
C TRP A 244 19.96 -24.50 -31.63
N ASP A 245 21.19 -24.03 -31.77
CA ASP A 245 21.52 -22.63 -31.50
C ASP A 245 20.82 -21.69 -32.50
N ARG A 246 20.72 -22.08 -33.79
CA ARG A 246 19.92 -21.35 -34.78
C ARG A 246 18.43 -21.34 -34.45
N PHE A 247 17.86 -22.48 -34.05
CA PHE A 247 16.46 -22.59 -33.62
C PHE A 247 16.13 -21.55 -32.56
N LEU A 248 16.94 -21.48 -31.49
CA LEU A 248 16.75 -20.53 -30.38
C LEU A 248 16.97 -19.07 -30.78
N GLN A 249 17.80 -18.79 -31.78
CA GLN A 249 17.98 -17.44 -32.32
C GLN A 249 16.80 -16.98 -33.18
N THR A 250 16.13 -17.93 -33.85
CA THR A 250 15.01 -17.66 -34.77
C THR A 250 13.63 -17.69 -34.11
N ASP A 251 13.42 -18.52 -33.10
CA ASP A 251 12.15 -18.68 -32.40
C ASP A 251 12.22 -18.08 -30.99
N ASN A 252 11.66 -16.87 -30.83
CA ASN A 252 11.62 -16.17 -29.56
C ASN A 252 10.84 -16.95 -28.48
N LEU A 253 9.78 -17.67 -28.85
CA LEU A 253 8.98 -18.45 -27.91
C LEU A 253 9.77 -19.65 -27.39
N ALA A 254 10.56 -20.28 -28.26
CA ALA A 254 11.47 -21.36 -27.85
C ALA A 254 12.57 -20.85 -26.90
N LEU A 255 13.14 -19.67 -27.20
CA LEU A 255 14.13 -19.03 -26.32
C LEU A 255 13.54 -18.72 -24.94
N GLU A 256 12.31 -18.21 -24.89
CA GLU A 256 11.60 -17.96 -23.65
C GLU A 256 11.37 -19.25 -22.85
N ARG A 257 10.90 -20.32 -23.50
CA ARG A 257 10.69 -21.63 -22.85
C ARG A 257 11.97 -22.21 -22.29
N LYS A 258 13.06 -22.13 -23.05
CA LYS A 258 14.39 -22.54 -22.57
C LYS A 258 14.82 -21.74 -21.35
N THR A 259 14.48 -20.46 -21.31
CA THR A 259 14.80 -19.58 -20.18
C THR A 259 13.98 -19.93 -18.94
N VAL A 260 12.69 -20.24 -19.09
CA VAL A 260 11.84 -20.76 -18.00
C VAL A 260 12.36 -22.11 -17.50
N LEU A 261 12.79 -23.01 -18.39
CA LEU A 261 13.38 -24.30 -18.00
C LEU A 261 14.67 -24.13 -17.21
N ARG A 262 15.56 -23.22 -17.64
CA ARG A 262 16.78 -22.90 -16.89
C ARG A 262 16.46 -22.34 -15.51
N TRP A 263 15.51 -21.42 -15.42
CA TRP A 263 15.04 -20.92 -14.14
C TRP A 263 14.55 -22.06 -13.23
N LEU A 264 13.71 -22.98 -13.72
CA LEU A 264 13.24 -24.14 -12.95
C LEU A 264 14.35 -25.11 -12.54
N GLN A 265 15.41 -25.22 -13.34
CA GLN A 265 16.58 -26.03 -13.04
C GLN A 265 17.40 -25.39 -11.92
N ASP A 266 17.71 -24.10 -12.06
CA ASP A 266 18.47 -23.31 -11.08
C ASP A 266 17.73 -23.29 -9.72
N THR A 267 16.41 -23.05 -9.71
CA THR A 267 15.64 -23.04 -8.46
C THR A 267 15.57 -24.42 -7.79
N ALA A 268 15.50 -25.50 -8.57
CA ALA A 268 15.51 -26.87 -8.03
C ALA A 268 16.89 -27.28 -7.49
N GLU A 269 17.96 -26.72 -8.04
CA GLU A 269 19.33 -26.91 -7.56
C GLU A 269 19.58 -26.13 -6.26
N GLU A 270 19.11 -24.88 -6.17
CA GLU A 270 19.31 -24.01 -5.00
C GLU A 270 18.47 -24.42 -3.78
N SER A 271 17.27 -24.95 -4.00
CA SER A 271 16.32 -25.27 -2.90
C SER A 271 16.31 -26.75 -2.49
N GLY A 272 16.89 -27.62 -3.32
CA GLY A 272 16.83 -29.07 -3.16
C GLY A 272 17.97 -29.66 -2.33
N ASP A 273 17.68 -30.72 -1.58
CA ASP A 273 18.69 -31.48 -0.81
C ASP A 273 19.78 -32.07 -1.73
N GLU A 274 20.96 -32.33 -1.16
CA GLU A 274 22.04 -33.04 -1.85
C GLU A 274 21.54 -34.39 -2.39
N ILE A 275 22.00 -34.75 -3.60
CA ILE A 275 21.50 -35.94 -4.30
C ILE A 275 21.83 -37.22 -3.51
N ASP A 276 22.99 -37.30 -2.87
CA ASP A 276 23.36 -38.43 -2.00
C ASP A 276 22.39 -38.60 -0.82
N VAL A 277 21.88 -37.51 -0.25
CA VAL A 277 20.88 -37.53 0.82
C VAL A 277 19.54 -38.08 0.31
N LEU A 278 19.10 -37.65 -0.88
CA LEU A 278 17.84 -38.11 -1.47
C LEU A 278 17.82 -39.62 -1.76
N VAL A 279 18.96 -40.18 -2.18
CA VAL A 279 19.07 -41.61 -2.52
C VAL A 279 19.43 -42.49 -1.32
N GLN A 280 19.80 -41.90 -0.18
CA GLN A 280 20.34 -42.60 0.98
C GLN A 280 19.42 -43.72 1.49
N ASP A 281 18.12 -43.44 1.64
CA ASP A 281 17.14 -44.44 2.12
C ASP A 281 17.05 -45.64 1.17
N LEU A 282 17.10 -45.41 -0.15
CA LEU A 282 17.08 -46.50 -1.13
C LEU A 282 18.39 -47.29 -1.12
N GLN A 283 19.52 -46.62 -0.91
CA GLN A 283 20.82 -47.28 -0.79
C GLN A 283 20.92 -48.14 0.47
N GLN A 284 20.40 -47.68 1.60
CA GLN A 284 20.34 -48.46 2.84
C GLN A 284 19.49 -49.73 2.67
N ASN A 285 18.34 -49.59 2.01
CA ASN A 285 17.45 -50.72 1.70
C ASN A 285 18.02 -51.71 0.67
N ALA A 286 19.08 -51.35 -0.05
CA ALA A 286 19.81 -52.28 -0.89
C ALA A 286 20.68 -53.26 -0.10
N GLU A 287 20.88 -53.07 1.21
CA GLU A 287 21.65 -53.97 2.10
C GLU A 287 23.10 -54.20 1.65
N ARG A 288 23.72 -53.21 0.98
CA ARG A 288 25.08 -53.30 0.42
C ARG A 288 26.16 -52.64 1.28
N GLY A 289 25.79 -52.09 2.44
CA GLY A 289 26.68 -51.23 3.23
C GLY A 289 27.09 -49.99 2.43
N ASP A 290 28.33 -49.54 2.57
CA ASP A 290 28.86 -48.34 1.89
C ASP A 290 29.28 -48.62 0.41
N ILE A 291 28.97 -49.81 -0.12
CA ILE A 291 29.40 -50.21 -1.46
C ILE A 291 28.46 -49.62 -2.52
N ILE A 292 28.86 -48.49 -3.10
CA ILE A 292 28.17 -47.82 -4.21
C ILE A 292 28.63 -48.30 -5.60
N ALA A 293 29.76 -49.00 -5.67
CA ALA A 293 30.34 -49.52 -6.91
C ALA A 293 29.88 -50.96 -7.20
N HIS A 294 29.91 -51.34 -8.47
CA HIS A 294 29.42 -52.60 -9.07
C HIS A 294 27.88 -52.65 -9.24
N GLY A 295 27.41 -53.12 -10.39
CA GLY A 295 25.98 -53.32 -10.72
C GLY A 295 25.27 -54.36 -9.85
N TRP A 296 24.47 -55.25 -10.43
CA TRP A 296 23.58 -56.15 -9.68
C TRP A 296 24.33 -57.24 -8.88
N LEU A 297 24.75 -56.93 -7.66
CA LEU A 297 25.61 -57.77 -6.82
C LEU A 297 24.86 -59.01 -6.31
N HIS A 298 23.65 -58.81 -5.78
CA HIS A 298 22.85 -59.87 -5.16
C HIS A 298 22.33 -60.84 -6.23
N THR A 299 21.85 -60.30 -7.35
CA THR A 299 21.39 -61.05 -8.52
C THR A 299 22.53 -61.85 -9.14
N LYS A 300 23.72 -61.26 -9.28
CA LYS A 300 24.93 -61.97 -9.73
C LYS A 300 25.30 -63.11 -8.78
N ALA A 301 25.20 -62.90 -7.46
CA ALA A 301 25.46 -63.94 -6.47
C ALA A 301 24.44 -65.08 -6.58
N ALA A 302 23.15 -64.76 -6.72
CA ALA A 302 22.06 -65.73 -6.91
C ALA A 302 22.25 -66.58 -8.18
N ILE A 303 22.56 -65.94 -9.32
CA ILE A 303 22.86 -66.64 -10.58
C ILE A 303 24.07 -67.56 -10.41
N LYS A 304 25.15 -67.08 -9.79
CA LYS A 304 26.35 -67.90 -9.55
C LYS A 304 26.06 -69.10 -8.65
N LEU A 305 25.26 -68.91 -7.59
CA LEU A 305 24.87 -69.98 -6.68
C LEU A 305 24.13 -71.08 -7.44
N GLN A 306 23.14 -70.72 -8.26
CA GLN A 306 22.37 -71.67 -9.06
C GLN A 306 23.21 -72.39 -10.11
N LYS A 307 24.11 -71.67 -10.79
CA LYS A 307 25.06 -72.28 -11.74
C LYS A 307 25.98 -73.29 -11.06
N ASN A 308 26.45 -73.00 -9.84
CA ASN A 308 27.30 -73.91 -9.09
C ASN A 308 26.52 -75.14 -8.61
N GLN A 309 25.32 -74.95 -8.06
CA GLN A 309 24.46 -76.05 -7.59
C GLN A 309 24.09 -77.03 -8.71
N HIS A 310 23.81 -76.51 -9.90
CA HIS A 310 23.43 -77.31 -11.07
C HIS A 310 24.59 -77.63 -12.03
N SER A 311 25.82 -77.24 -11.67
CA SER A 311 27.03 -77.43 -12.47
C SER A 311 26.88 -76.97 -13.93
N TRP A 312 26.25 -75.82 -14.16
CA TRP A 312 26.02 -75.25 -15.48
C TRP A 312 27.22 -74.41 -15.96
N PRO A 313 28.00 -74.88 -16.95
CA PRO A 313 29.23 -74.20 -17.37
C PRO A 313 28.96 -73.06 -18.37
N ARG A 314 27.75 -72.98 -18.93
CA ARG A 314 27.39 -72.03 -20.00
C ARG A 314 26.53 -70.88 -19.49
N THR A 315 26.28 -69.89 -20.34
CA THR A 315 25.27 -68.87 -20.11
C THR A 315 23.90 -69.53 -20.00
N LEU A 316 23.09 -69.05 -19.08
CA LEU A 316 21.74 -69.56 -18.84
C LEU A 316 20.81 -69.02 -19.93
N ASP A 317 20.10 -69.92 -20.64
CA ASP A 317 19.07 -69.55 -21.61
C ASP A 317 17.73 -69.35 -20.90
N PRO A 318 17.21 -68.10 -20.85
CA PRO A 318 15.92 -67.82 -20.22
C PRO A 318 14.74 -68.55 -20.85
N ASN A 319 14.84 -69.05 -22.08
CA ASN A 319 13.76 -69.77 -22.75
C ASN A 319 13.74 -71.29 -22.48
N SER A 320 14.75 -71.82 -21.81
CA SER A 320 14.79 -73.24 -21.48
C SER A 320 13.82 -73.59 -20.34
N GLN A 321 13.12 -74.72 -20.46
CA GLN A 321 12.10 -75.16 -19.49
C GLN A 321 12.67 -75.43 -18.10
N GLU A 322 13.94 -75.84 -18.02
CA GLU A 322 14.65 -76.11 -16.76
C GLU A 322 14.94 -74.81 -16.01
N ILE A 323 15.42 -73.79 -16.72
CA ILE A 323 15.76 -72.48 -16.15
C ILE A 323 14.49 -71.72 -15.73
N GLN A 324 13.40 -71.82 -16.48
CA GLN A 324 12.11 -71.23 -16.12
C GLN A 324 11.53 -71.78 -14.80
N LYS A 325 11.84 -73.05 -14.45
CA LYS A 325 11.37 -73.66 -13.20
C LYS A 325 12.26 -73.32 -12.00
N ILE A 326 13.55 -73.11 -12.21
CA ILE A 326 14.56 -73.01 -11.14
C ILE A 326 14.90 -71.56 -10.80
N MET A 327 15.02 -70.67 -11.79
CA MET A 327 15.50 -69.30 -11.59
C MET A 327 14.38 -68.37 -11.10
N TRP A 328 14.23 -68.32 -9.79
CA TRP A 328 13.32 -67.41 -9.08
C TRP A 328 14.12 -66.54 -8.09
N ASN A 329 13.59 -65.36 -7.78
CA ASN A 329 14.18 -64.49 -6.75
C ASN A 329 14.21 -65.18 -5.37
N SER A 330 14.93 -64.61 -4.41
CA SER A 330 15.07 -65.17 -3.05
C SER A 330 13.71 -65.42 -2.38
N SER A 331 12.71 -64.58 -2.69
CA SER A 331 11.32 -64.68 -2.20
C SER A 331 10.47 -65.73 -2.93
N LYS A 332 10.98 -66.32 -4.02
CA LYS A 332 10.27 -67.25 -4.92
C LYS A 332 8.95 -66.74 -5.48
N THR A 333 8.82 -65.42 -5.63
CA THR A 333 7.60 -64.77 -6.12
C THR A 333 7.65 -64.50 -7.62
N GLU A 334 8.84 -64.19 -8.15
CA GLU A 334 9.02 -63.75 -9.53
C GLU A 334 10.25 -64.42 -10.18
N PRO A 335 10.23 -64.64 -11.51
CA PRO A 335 11.35 -65.23 -12.22
C PRO A 335 12.55 -64.28 -12.24
N LEU A 336 13.72 -64.79 -11.85
CA LEU A 336 14.97 -64.01 -11.77
C LEU A 336 15.65 -63.93 -13.14
N VAL A 337 16.24 -62.77 -13.45
CA VAL A 337 17.07 -62.59 -14.64
C VAL A 337 18.23 -63.59 -14.68
N THR A 338 18.63 -63.94 -15.89
CA THR A 338 19.67 -64.96 -16.14
C THR A 338 20.96 -64.39 -16.73
N GLN A 339 20.91 -63.13 -17.15
CA GLN A 339 21.99 -62.37 -17.78
C GLN A 339 22.06 -61.01 -17.07
N LEU A 340 23.23 -60.35 -17.13
CA LEU A 340 23.56 -59.18 -16.30
C LEU A 340 23.86 -57.93 -17.14
N ASP A 341 23.40 -57.90 -18.38
CA ASP A 341 23.44 -56.72 -19.23
C ASP A 341 22.27 -55.77 -18.92
N PRO A 342 22.42 -54.45 -19.18
CA PRO A 342 21.45 -53.44 -18.71
C PRO A 342 20.01 -53.65 -19.17
N ASP A 343 19.80 -54.20 -20.36
CA ASP A 343 18.47 -54.47 -20.92
C ASP A 343 17.91 -55.86 -20.52
N ALA A 344 18.62 -56.66 -19.72
CA ALA A 344 18.22 -58.03 -19.38
C ALA A 344 16.84 -58.10 -18.71
N VAL A 345 16.53 -57.13 -17.86
CA VAL A 345 15.24 -57.01 -17.15
C VAL A 345 14.10 -56.84 -18.15
N THR A 346 14.22 -55.88 -19.07
CA THR A 346 13.21 -55.59 -20.09
C THR A 346 13.15 -56.67 -21.17
N ARG A 347 14.30 -57.15 -21.66
CA ARG A 347 14.39 -58.16 -22.73
C ARG A 347 13.87 -59.53 -22.28
N GLN A 348 14.15 -59.93 -21.05
CA GLN A 348 13.70 -61.24 -20.53
C GLN A 348 12.30 -61.18 -19.91
N GLY A 349 11.79 -59.98 -19.60
CA GLY A 349 10.55 -59.83 -18.83
C GLY A 349 10.65 -60.45 -17.43
N ARG A 350 11.83 -60.33 -16.80
CA ARG A 350 12.19 -60.94 -15.51
C ARG A 350 12.68 -59.89 -14.53
N LYS A 351 12.78 -60.24 -13.25
CA LYS A 351 13.06 -59.32 -12.16
C LYS A 351 14.45 -59.52 -11.56
N LEU A 352 14.94 -58.51 -10.85
CA LEU A 352 16.19 -58.58 -10.09
C LEU A 352 15.91 -59.12 -8.69
N GLU A 353 16.96 -59.37 -7.90
CA GLU A 353 16.80 -59.49 -6.46
C GLU A 353 16.34 -58.13 -5.88
N LYS A 354 15.49 -58.17 -4.86
CA LYS A 354 14.85 -56.97 -4.29
C LYS A 354 15.86 -55.91 -3.85
N GLN A 355 17.00 -56.33 -3.30
CA GLN A 355 18.11 -55.46 -2.93
C GLN A 355 18.67 -54.69 -4.14
N ASP A 356 18.86 -55.38 -5.27
CA ASP A 356 19.36 -54.73 -6.49
C ASP A 356 18.28 -53.85 -7.13
N GLU A 357 16.98 -54.13 -6.94
CA GLU A 357 15.90 -53.23 -7.37
C GLU A 357 15.93 -51.89 -6.61
N TYR A 358 16.17 -51.90 -5.29
CA TYR A 358 16.36 -50.66 -4.52
C TYR A 358 17.60 -49.89 -4.99
N PHE A 359 18.69 -50.59 -5.27
CA PHE A 359 19.91 -49.99 -5.82
C PHE A 359 19.69 -49.36 -7.20
N GLU A 360 19.00 -50.05 -8.11
CA GLU A 360 18.63 -49.51 -9.43
C GLU A 360 17.79 -48.24 -9.30
N ARG A 361 16.75 -48.29 -8.46
CA ARG A 361 15.88 -47.13 -8.20
C ARG A 361 16.65 -45.95 -7.61
N ALA A 362 17.63 -46.20 -6.73
CA ALA A 362 18.48 -45.15 -6.17
C ALA A 362 19.29 -44.42 -7.26
N ILE A 363 19.90 -45.17 -8.19
CA ILE A 363 20.67 -44.58 -9.28
C ILE A 363 19.78 -43.80 -10.24
N TRP A 364 18.62 -44.36 -10.61
CA TRP A 364 17.68 -43.68 -11.50
C TRP A 364 17.07 -42.42 -10.87
N LEU A 365 16.75 -42.45 -9.57
CA LEU A 365 16.36 -41.24 -8.83
C LEU A 365 17.47 -40.19 -8.89
N GLY A 366 18.73 -40.58 -8.65
CA GLY A 366 19.87 -39.67 -8.76
C GLY A 366 19.98 -39.07 -10.17
N CYS A 367 19.91 -39.89 -11.21
CA CYS A 367 19.96 -39.42 -12.61
C CYS A 367 18.79 -38.48 -12.95
N TYR A 368 17.57 -38.81 -12.50
CA TYR A 368 16.40 -37.95 -12.65
C TYR A 368 16.61 -36.59 -12.01
N GLN A 369 17.09 -36.56 -10.76
CA GLN A 369 17.37 -35.32 -10.03
C GLN A 369 18.46 -34.49 -10.71
N MET A 370 19.54 -35.12 -11.19
CA MET A 370 20.59 -34.41 -11.93
C MET A 370 20.06 -33.74 -13.21
N LEU A 371 19.23 -34.43 -13.99
CA LEU A 371 18.62 -33.87 -15.20
C LEU A 371 17.61 -32.76 -14.86
N ARG A 372 16.77 -32.97 -13.84
CA ARG A 372 15.75 -32.01 -13.38
C ARG A 372 16.36 -30.71 -12.86
N ARG A 373 17.58 -30.78 -12.31
CA ARG A 373 18.37 -29.64 -11.80
C ARG A 373 19.35 -29.07 -12.81
N GLY A 374 19.43 -29.63 -14.02
CA GLY A 374 20.31 -29.12 -15.07
C GLY A 374 21.80 -29.30 -14.79
N ARG A 375 22.20 -30.34 -14.04
CA ARG A 375 23.61 -30.68 -13.83
C ARG A 375 24.33 -30.89 -15.16
N SER A 376 25.60 -30.50 -15.19
CA SER A 376 26.41 -30.66 -16.39
C SER A 376 26.61 -32.14 -16.74
N PRO A 377 26.78 -32.49 -18.04
CA PRO A 377 27.08 -33.86 -18.44
C PRO A 377 28.34 -34.43 -17.79
N ALA A 378 29.31 -33.56 -17.48
CA ALA A 378 30.54 -33.94 -16.79
C ALA A 378 30.24 -34.48 -15.39
N GLU A 379 29.43 -33.77 -14.60
CA GLU A 379 29.01 -34.19 -13.26
C GLU A 379 28.18 -35.48 -13.33
N ILE A 380 27.25 -35.59 -14.29
CA ILE A 380 26.45 -36.81 -14.49
C ILE A 380 27.35 -38.01 -14.82
N ARG A 381 28.37 -37.81 -15.66
CA ARG A 381 29.35 -38.83 -16.02
C ARG A 381 30.19 -39.25 -14.83
N GLU A 382 30.69 -38.31 -14.03
CA GLU A 382 31.44 -38.59 -12.81
C GLU A 382 30.60 -39.39 -11.81
N TRP A 383 29.38 -38.95 -11.55
CA TRP A 383 28.43 -39.63 -10.66
C TRP A 383 28.14 -41.08 -11.08
N CYS A 384 27.96 -41.30 -12.39
CA CYS A 384 27.76 -42.64 -12.94
C CYS A 384 29.05 -43.47 -12.92
N MET A 385 30.23 -42.84 -13.06
CA MET A 385 31.53 -43.49 -13.04
C MET A 385 31.88 -44.02 -11.65
N ASP A 386 31.64 -43.24 -10.60
CA ASP A 386 31.82 -43.66 -9.20
C ASP A 386 31.02 -44.92 -8.86
N ARG A 387 29.88 -45.06 -9.52
CA ARG A 387 28.97 -46.21 -9.38
C ARG A 387 29.26 -47.34 -10.37
N THR A 388 30.28 -47.21 -11.23
CA THR A 388 30.68 -48.15 -12.30
C THR A 388 29.63 -48.39 -13.39
N GLU A 389 28.73 -47.43 -13.58
CA GLU A 389 27.55 -47.53 -14.44
C GLU A 389 27.55 -46.43 -15.53
N VAL A 390 28.73 -46.16 -16.08
CA VAL A 390 29.00 -45.09 -17.07
C VAL A 390 28.10 -45.16 -18.30
N TRP A 391 27.60 -46.34 -18.66
CA TRP A 391 26.66 -46.50 -19.78
C TRP A 391 25.40 -45.65 -19.61
N ARG A 392 24.97 -45.36 -18.36
CA ARG A 392 23.83 -44.47 -18.09
C ARG A 392 24.15 -43.05 -18.52
N ALA A 393 25.32 -42.54 -18.18
CA ALA A 393 25.77 -41.21 -18.63
C ALA A 393 25.82 -41.12 -20.15
N VAL A 394 26.35 -42.16 -20.82
CA VAL A 394 26.36 -42.24 -22.29
C VAL A 394 24.95 -42.29 -22.88
N SER A 395 24.01 -43.01 -22.24
CA SER A 395 22.62 -43.04 -22.71
C SER A 395 21.90 -41.69 -22.55
N MET A 396 22.35 -40.84 -21.63
CA MET A 396 21.77 -39.52 -21.35
C MET A 396 22.46 -38.37 -22.12
N SER A 397 23.59 -38.61 -22.80
CA SER A 397 24.44 -37.56 -23.39
C SER A 397 24.03 -37.08 -24.80
N GLY A 398 22.76 -37.22 -25.17
CA GLY A 398 22.26 -36.84 -26.51
C GLY A 398 21.54 -35.48 -26.56
N LEU A 399 21.59 -34.68 -25.49
CA LEU A 399 20.91 -33.39 -25.45
C LEU A 399 21.71 -32.31 -26.18
N PRO A 400 21.10 -31.56 -27.11
CA PRO A 400 21.79 -30.49 -27.85
C PRO A 400 22.05 -29.25 -26.99
N ASP A 401 21.58 -29.20 -25.74
CA ASP A 401 21.73 -28.07 -24.84
C ASP A 401 23.13 -27.93 -24.22
N ASP A 402 23.88 -29.02 -24.19
CA ASP A 402 25.14 -29.10 -23.46
C ASP A 402 26.34 -28.66 -24.31
N LYS A 403 27.35 -28.08 -23.65
CA LYS A 403 28.65 -27.85 -24.29
C LYS A 403 29.36 -29.21 -24.41
N PRO A 404 29.86 -29.57 -25.60
CA PRO A 404 30.64 -30.79 -25.75
C PRO A 404 31.88 -30.73 -24.85
N LEU A 405 32.29 -31.88 -24.32
CA LEU A 405 33.61 -32.00 -23.69
C LEU A 405 34.69 -31.80 -24.77
N GLU A 406 35.92 -31.44 -24.39
CA GLU A 406 37.00 -31.03 -25.31
C GLU A 406 37.40 -32.09 -26.37
N ASP A 407 36.77 -33.27 -26.38
CA ASP A 407 37.00 -34.38 -27.32
C ASP A 407 35.70 -34.99 -27.93
N ASP A 408 34.51 -34.42 -27.69
CA ASP A 408 33.25 -35.01 -28.19
C ASP A 408 33.00 -34.68 -29.68
N GLU A 409 32.73 -35.70 -30.50
CA GLU A 409 32.27 -35.52 -31.87
C GLU A 409 30.83 -34.99 -31.89
N GLU A 410 30.57 -33.89 -32.61
CA GLU A 410 29.22 -33.35 -32.75
C GLU A 410 28.33 -34.30 -33.56
N GLY A 411 27.17 -34.66 -32.99
CA GLY A 411 26.18 -35.51 -33.64
C GLY A 411 25.52 -34.84 -34.85
N ASP A 412 25.20 -35.65 -35.86
CA ASP A 412 24.34 -35.20 -36.97
C ASP A 412 22.86 -35.14 -36.54
N ILE A 413 22.09 -34.32 -37.24
CA ILE A 413 20.67 -34.09 -36.94
C ILE A 413 19.85 -35.39 -37.00
N ALA A 414 20.19 -36.30 -37.91
CA ALA A 414 19.47 -37.55 -38.11
C ALA A 414 19.67 -38.53 -36.94
N SER A 415 20.89 -38.64 -36.41
CA SER A 415 21.21 -39.50 -35.27
C SER A 415 20.61 -38.96 -33.97
N GLY A 416 20.64 -37.63 -33.75
CA GLY A 416 20.00 -37.00 -32.60
C GLY A 416 18.48 -37.23 -32.58
N ALA A 417 17.82 -37.07 -33.73
CA ALA A 417 16.39 -37.36 -33.86
C ALA A 417 16.06 -38.86 -33.64
N LEU A 418 16.91 -39.77 -34.12
CA LEU A 418 16.76 -41.21 -33.85
C LEU A 418 16.93 -41.51 -32.36
N TRP A 419 17.96 -40.96 -31.72
CA TRP A 419 18.23 -41.15 -30.29
C TRP A 419 17.04 -40.69 -29.43
N ARG A 420 16.50 -39.48 -29.65
CA ARG A 420 15.31 -39.01 -28.92
C ARG A 420 14.11 -39.94 -29.08
N ARG A 421 13.87 -40.46 -30.29
CA ARG A 421 12.78 -41.41 -30.54
C ARG A 421 13.02 -42.78 -29.91
N MET A 422 14.28 -43.21 -29.79
CA MET A 422 14.64 -44.41 -29.03
C MET A 422 14.41 -44.20 -27.53
N CYS A 423 14.80 -43.05 -26.97
CA CYS A 423 14.46 -42.67 -25.60
C CYS A 423 12.94 -42.66 -25.37
N PHE A 424 12.15 -42.14 -26.33
CA PHE A 424 10.69 -42.19 -26.25
C PHE A 424 10.15 -43.62 -26.18
N ALA A 425 10.66 -44.49 -27.07
CA ALA A 425 10.26 -45.89 -27.09
C ALA A 425 10.64 -46.59 -25.78
N LEU A 426 11.81 -46.27 -25.21
CA LEU A 426 12.28 -46.82 -23.95
C LEU A 426 11.45 -46.32 -22.77
N ALA A 427 11.08 -45.03 -22.72
CA ALA A 427 10.24 -44.47 -21.65
C ALA A 427 8.82 -45.08 -21.60
N ARG A 428 8.25 -45.38 -22.78
CA ARG A 428 6.87 -45.91 -22.92
C ARG A 428 6.77 -47.43 -22.85
N LYS A 429 7.74 -48.15 -23.43
CA LYS A 429 7.71 -49.62 -23.59
C LYS A 429 8.77 -50.34 -22.78
N GLY A 430 9.78 -49.64 -22.29
CA GLY A 430 10.84 -50.20 -21.48
C GLY A 430 10.91 -49.55 -20.10
N GLY A 431 11.91 -49.99 -19.34
CA GLY A 431 12.09 -49.63 -17.95
C GLY A 431 11.11 -50.31 -17.00
N ASN A 432 11.63 -50.74 -15.85
CA ASN A 432 10.82 -51.37 -14.79
C ASN A 432 10.53 -50.42 -13.63
N ASP A 433 11.20 -49.26 -13.58
CA ASP A 433 11.05 -48.26 -12.53
C ASP A 433 10.57 -46.91 -13.11
N ASP A 434 9.78 -46.18 -12.31
CA ASP A 434 9.19 -44.92 -12.75
C ASP A 434 10.25 -43.82 -12.95
N TYR A 435 11.38 -43.83 -12.21
CA TYR A 435 12.46 -42.86 -12.41
C TYR A 435 13.27 -43.15 -13.68
N GLU A 436 13.48 -44.42 -14.03
CA GLU A 436 14.09 -44.79 -15.32
C GLU A 436 13.25 -44.26 -16.48
N ARG A 437 11.93 -44.51 -16.42
CA ARG A 437 10.98 -44.01 -17.41
C ARG A 437 10.94 -42.48 -17.46
N ALA A 438 11.06 -41.83 -16.30
CA ALA A 438 11.11 -40.37 -16.21
C ALA A 438 12.40 -39.80 -16.82
N VAL A 439 13.57 -40.42 -16.59
CA VAL A 439 14.84 -39.99 -17.20
C VAL A 439 14.72 -40.00 -18.72
N TYR A 440 14.32 -41.13 -19.32
CA TYR A 440 14.14 -41.19 -20.77
C TYR A 440 12.97 -40.34 -21.26
N GLY A 441 11.95 -40.11 -20.42
CA GLY A 441 10.86 -39.18 -20.67
C GLY A 441 11.34 -37.73 -20.80
N ILE A 442 12.21 -37.26 -19.90
CA ILE A 442 12.83 -35.93 -19.98
C ILE A 442 13.64 -35.80 -21.26
N LEU A 443 14.47 -36.79 -21.60
CA LEU A 443 15.33 -36.76 -22.78
C LEU A 443 14.53 -36.75 -24.10
N SER A 444 13.40 -37.46 -24.13
CA SER A 444 12.53 -37.56 -25.30
C SER A 444 11.43 -36.50 -25.37
N GLY A 445 11.17 -35.77 -24.29
CA GLY A 445 10.04 -34.84 -24.18
C GLY A 445 8.68 -35.53 -23.98
N ASP A 446 8.63 -36.70 -23.35
CA ASP A 446 7.38 -37.43 -23.09
C ASP A 446 6.80 -37.11 -21.70
N ILE A 447 5.62 -36.49 -21.68
CA ILE A 447 4.98 -36.04 -20.42
C ILE A 447 4.54 -37.23 -19.55
N SER A 448 3.83 -38.21 -20.13
CA SER A 448 3.19 -39.27 -19.32
C SER A 448 4.18 -40.23 -18.64
N SER A 449 5.44 -40.27 -19.10
CA SER A 449 6.48 -41.07 -18.46
C SER A 449 7.17 -40.35 -17.30
N VAL A 450 7.11 -39.02 -17.26
CA VAL A 450 7.72 -38.18 -16.20
C VAL A 450 6.69 -37.81 -15.12
N GLU A 451 5.45 -37.55 -15.52
CA GLU A 451 4.37 -37.14 -14.63
C GLU A 451 4.17 -38.00 -13.36
N PRO A 452 4.36 -39.34 -13.36
CA PRO A 452 4.21 -40.15 -12.16
C PRO A 452 5.21 -39.83 -11.03
N VAL A 453 6.36 -39.24 -11.35
CA VAL A 453 7.39 -38.88 -10.35
C VAL A 453 7.39 -37.39 -9.99
N CYS A 454 6.60 -36.56 -10.69
CA CYS A 454 6.45 -35.13 -10.39
C CYS A 454 5.69 -34.93 -9.07
N GLN A 455 6.22 -34.07 -8.19
CA GLN A 455 5.65 -33.85 -6.86
C GLN A 455 5.18 -32.42 -6.61
N SER A 456 5.71 -31.46 -7.37
CA SER A 456 5.44 -30.04 -7.21
C SER A 456 4.87 -29.41 -8.50
N TRP A 457 4.34 -28.21 -8.35
CA TRP A 457 3.98 -27.35 -9.48
C TRP A 457 5.18 -27.10 -10.41
N ASP A 458 6.37 -26.86 -9.83
CA ASP A 458 7.61 -26.64 -10.58
C ASP A 458 7.97 -27.84 -11.46
N ASP A 459 7.80 -29.08 -10.96
CA ASP A 459 8.09 -30.31 -11.71
C ASP A 459 7.15 -30.51 -12.91
N LEU A 460 5.87 -30.18 -12.73
CA LEU A 460 4.89 -30.26 -13.81
C LEU A 460 5.16 -29.18 -14.87
N ILE A 461 5.43 -27.93 -14.47
CA ILE A 461 5.81 -26.89 -15.44
C ILE A 461 7.07 -27.32 -16.20
N PHE A 462 8.11 -27.80 -15.50
CA PHE A 462 9.35 -28.27 -16.12
C PHE A 462 9.08 -29.35 -17.16
N THR A 463 8.31 -30.38 -16.79
CA THR A 463 7.99 -31.51 -17.65
C THR A 463 7.28 -31.06 -18.94
N HIS A 464 6.26 -30.23 -18.80
CA HIS A 464 5.46 -29.77 -19.94
C HIS A 464 6.23 -28.78 -20.83
N TYR A 465 6.99 -27.84 -20.24
CA TYR A 465 7.82 -26.91 -21.01
C TYR A 465 8.96 -27.61 -21.75
N ASN A 466 9.57 -28.63 -21.13
CA ASN A 466 10.58 -29.46 -21.76
C ASN A 466 9.98 -30.21 -22.98
N ALA A 467 8.83 -30.85 -22.81
CA ALA A 467 8.12 -31.51 -23.90
C ALA A 467 7.77 -30.55 -25.05
N LEU A 468 7.28 -29.35 -24.73
CA LEU A 468 6.97 -28.30 -25.70
C LEU A 468 8.21 -27.84 -26.47
N LEU A 469 9.32 -27.58 -25.79
CA LEU A 469 10.56 -27.14 -26.42
C LEU A 469 11.14 -28.23 -27.35
N ARG A 470 11.13 -29.50 -26.90
CA ARG A 470 11.60 -30.63 -27.71
C ARG A 470 10.73 -30.84 -28.95
N THR A 471 9.41 -30.74 -28.82
CA THR A 471 8.46 -30.83 -29.94
C THR A 471 8.71 -29.72 -30.97
N GLN A 472 8.92 -28.48 -30.52
CA GLN A 472 9.22 -27.35 -31.40
C GLN A 472 10.52 -27.56 -32.19
N PHE A 473 11.56 -28.07 -31.52
CA PHE A 473 12.82 -28.37 -32.18
C PHE A 473 12.70 -29.50 -33.20
N ASP A 474 11.96 -30.57 -32.87
CA ASP A 474 11.68 -31.65 -33.81
C ASP A 474 10.91 -31.15 -35.05
N HIS A 475 9.96 -30.22 -34.87
CA HIS A 475 9.28 -29.55 -35.99
C HIS A 475 10.22 -28.66 -36.81
N TYR A 476 11.10 -27.91 -36.14
CA TYR A 476 12.12 -27.08 -36.79
C TYR A 476 13.04 -27.92 -37.69
N ILE A 477 13.57 -29.02 -37.18
CA ILE A 477 14.39 -29.98 -37.94
C ILE A 477 13.62 -30.57 -39.12
N GLN A 478 12.38 -31.03 -38.90
CA GLN A 478 11.56 -31.66 -39.95
C GLN A 478 11.19 -30.70 -41.10
N SER A 479 11.15 -29.40 -40.82
CA SER A 479 10.90 -28.36 -41.83
C SER A 479 12.14 -28.03 -42.69
N GLY A 480 13.33 -28.47 -42.28
CA GLY A 480 14.59 -28.24 -42.99
C GLY A 480 14.79 -29.15 -44.21
N PRO A 481 15.85 -28.92 -45.01
CA PRO A 481 16.12 -29.71 -46.21
C PRO A 481 16.65 -31.13 -45.94
N GLN A 482 16.93 -31.48 -44.67
CA GLN A 482 17.40 -32.80 -44.29
C GLN A 482 16.22 -33.77 -44.13
N THR A 483 16.31 -34.94 -44.77
CA THR A 483 15.28 -35.99 -44.66
C THR A 483 15.65 -36.94 -43.52
N LEU A 484 14.80 -37.03 -42.49
CA LEU A 484 14.93 -38.06 -41.45
C LEU A 484 14.90 -39.45 -42.10
N MET A 485 15.76 -40.36 -41.62
CA MET A 485 15.81 -41.72 -42.15
C MET A 485 14.47 -42.45 -41.91
N ASN A 486 14.02 -43.28 -42.87
CA ASN A 486 12.78 -44.07 -42.73
C ASN A 486 12.74 -44.94 -41.47
N GLY A 487 13.90 -45.43 -41.00
CA GLY A 487 14.02 -46.18 -39.75
C GLY A 487 13.72 -45.36 -38.49
N THR A 488 14.06 -44.06 -38.51
CA THR A 488 13.75 -43.10 -37.43
C THR A 488 12.24 -42.90 -37.31
N LEU A 489 11.54 -42.84 -38.45
CA LEU A 489 10.08 -42.66 -38.49
C LEU A 489 9.30 -43.87 -37.97
N ALA A 490 9.93 -45.05 -37.85
CA ALA A 490 9.29 -46.25 -37.29
C ALA A 490 9.05 -46.15 -35.78
N PHE A 491 9.74 -45.24 -35.09
CA PHE A 491 9.56 -44.96 -33.67
C PHE A 491 8.62 -43.76 -33.47
N GLY A 492 7.75 -43.85 -32.46
CA GLY A 492 6.79 -42.79 -32.13
C GLY A 492 7.45 -41.57 -31.48
N THR A 493 6.69 -40.48 -31.41
CA THR A 493 7.02 -39.23 -30.70
C THR A 493 5.76 -38.69 -30.04
N LEU A 494 5.93 -37.89 -28.98
CA LEU A 494 4.86 -37.04 -28.46
C LEU A 494 4.88 -35.71 -29.22
N ASP A 495 3.70 -35.22 -29.61
CA ASP A 495 3.53 -33.84 -30.06
C ASP A 495 2.87 -33.04 -28.93
N ALA A 496 3.70 -32.39 -28.11
CA ALA A 496 3.23 -31.61 -26.98
C ALA A 496 2.49 -30.33 -27.43
N VAL A 497 2.80 -29.81 -28.62
CA VAL A 497 2.10 -28.65 -29.18
C VAL A 497 0.65 -29.01 -29.46
N VAL A 498 0.40 -30.15 -30.14
CA VAL A 498 -0.96 -30.65 -30.38
C VAL A 498 -1.70 -30.97 -29.08
N LEU A 499 -1.02 -31.54 -28.09
CA LEU A 499 -1.61 -31.85 -26.78
C LEU A 499 -2.16 -30.58 -26.09
N HIS A 500 -1.39 -29.49 -26.11
CA HIS A 500 -1.80 -28.21 -25.52
C HIS A 500 -2.63 -27.33 -26.48
N GLY A 501 -2.68 -27.69 -27.77
CA GLY A 501 -3.40 -27.02 -28.85
C GLY A 501 -2.58 -25.91 -29.51
N ASP A 502 -2.88 -24.65 -29.21
CA ASP A 502 -2.16 -23.53 -29.81
C ASP A 502 -0.82 -23.33 -29.10
N ASN A 503 0.27 -23.38 -29.88
CA ASN A 503 1.63 -23.19 -29.39
C ASN A 503 1.79 -21.87 -28.61
N ALA A 504 1.14 -20.78 -29.04
CA ALA A 504 1.27 -19.49 -28.38
C ALA A 504 0.57 -19.44 -27.01
N ILE A 505 -0.50 -20.24 -26.82
CA ILE A 505 -1.36 -20.20 -25.62
C ILE A 505 -1.09 -21.42 -24.70
N ALA A 506 -0.16 -22.30 -25.09
CA ALA A 506 0.14 -23.53 -24.37
C ALA A 506 0.53 -23.27 -22.89
N GLY A 507 1.37 -22.24 -22.65
CA GLY A 507 1.78 -21.85 -21.30
C GLY A 507 0.62 -21.40 -20.43
N LYS A 508 -0.23 -20.50 -20.95
CA LYS A 508 -1.46 -20.05 -20.30
C LYS A 508 -2.38 -21.21 -19.93
N ARG A 509 -2.68 -22.10 -20.90
CA ARG A 509 -3.56 -23.26 -20.65
C ARG A 509 -3.00 -24.21 -19.61
N LEU A 510 -1.68 -24.43 -19.64
CA LEU A 510 -1.02 -25.27 -18.64
C LEU A 510 -1.22 -24.69 -17.24
N VAL A 511 -0.93 -23.40 -17.04
CA VAL A 511 -1.10 -22.72 -15.74
C VAL A 511 -2.55 -22.77 -15.28
N GLU A 512 -3.52 -22.55 -16.17
CA GLU A 512 -4.95 -22.67 -15.85
C GLU A 512 -5.34 -24.10 -15.45
N ASN A 513 -4.80 -25.13 -16.11
CA ASN A 513 -5.07 -26.52 -15.77
C ASN A 513 -4.50 -26.91 -14.39
N LEU A 514 -3.27 -26.48 -14.08
CA LEU A 514 -2.60 -26.79 -12.80
C LEU A 514 -3.31 -26.20 -11.57
N LYS A 515 -4.10 -25.13 -11.74
CA LYS A 515 -4.97 -24.60 -10.68
C LYS A 515 -6.08 -25.59 -10.26
N THR A 516 -6.44 -26.50 -11.15
CA THR A 516 -7.51 -27.49 -10.92
C THR A 516 -6.99 -28.90 -10.65
N ASP A 517 -5.69 -29.15 -10.85
CA ASP A 517 -5.06 -30.42 -10.51
C ASP A 517 -4.96 -30.57 -8.99
N ALA A 518 -5.48 -31.67 -8.44
CA ALA A 518 -5.49 -31.94 -7.01
C ALA A 518 -4.09 -31.98 -6.37
N ARG A 519 -3.03 -32.24 -7.14
CA ARG A 519 -1.65 -32.28 -6.65
C ARG A 519 -1.07 -30.88 -6.44
N THR A 520 -1.49 -29.90 -7.25
CA THR A 520 -0.88 -28.58 -7.30
C THR A 520 -1.82 -27.43 -6.99
N ALA A 521 -3.12 -27.69 -6.79
CA ALA A 521 -4.10 -26.64 -6.55
C ALA A 521 -3.77 -25.76 -5.33
N GLU A 522 -3.31 -26.36 -4.23
CA GLU A 522 -2.90 -25.63 -3.01
C GLU A 522 -1.63 -24.80 -3.22
N GLU A 523 -0.65 -25.33 -3.95
CA GLU A 523 0.56 -24.59 -4.31
C GLU A 523 0.24 -23.45 -5.29
N SER A 524 -0.64 -23.71 -6.26
CA SER A 524 -1.04 -22.76 -7.30
C SER A 524 -1.85 -21.58 -6.77
N SER A 525 -2.46 -21.69 -5.58
CA SER A 525 -3.18 -20.60 -4.92
C SER A 525 -2.26 -19.71 -4.06
N GLN A 526 -0.99 -20.09 -3.87
CA GLN A 526 -0.03 -19.25 -3.16
C GLN A 526 0.32 -18.01 -3.98
N PRO A 527 0.42 -16.81 -3.38
CA PRO A 527 0.59 -15.55 -4.10
C PRO A 527 1.79 -15.50 -5.06
N MET A 528 2.96 -16.00 -4.63
CA MET A 528 4.16 -15.99 -5.48
C MET A 528 4.05 -17.00 -6.63
N LYS A 529 3.51 -18.21 -6.38
CA LYS A 529 3.25 -19.20 -7.43
C LYS A 529 2.20 -18.73 -8.43
N MET A 530 1.16 -18.03 -7.97
CA MET A 530 0.20 -17.35 -8.85
C MET A 530 0.91 -16.35 -9.77
N LEU A 531 1.78 -15.49 -9.21
CA LEU A 531 2.53 -14.51 -9.98
C LEU A 531 3.50 -15.18 -10.96
N GLN A 532 4.25 -16.19 -10.55
CA GLN A 532 5.13 -16.97 -11.43
C GLN A 532 4.37 -17.59 -12.60
N GLY A 533 3.24 -18.26 -12.34
CA GLY A 533 2.38 -18.81 -13.40
C GLY A 533 1.84 -17.74 -14.34
N VAL A 534 1.48 -16.58 -13.82
CA VAL A 534 0.99 -15.43 -14.60
C VAL A 534 2.11 -14.82 -15.48
N LEU A 535 3.34 -14.75 -14.98
CA LEU A 535 4.50 -14.30 -15.75
C LEU A 535 4.82 -15.27 -16.88
N ILE A 536 4.83 -16.58 -16.59
CA ILE A 536 5.03 -17.65 -17.56
C ILE A 536 3.92 -17.68 -18.62
N GLY A 537 2.66 -17.47 -18.22
CA GLY A 537 1.51 -17.46 -19.13
C GLY A 537 1.29 -16.15 -19.89
N GLU A 538 2.11 -15.12 -19.66
CA GLU A 538 1.96 -13.77 -20.22
C GLU A 538 0.58 -13.13 -19.92
N GLN A 539 0.07 -13.32 -18.68
CA GLN A 539 -1.26 -12.87 -18.27
C GLN A 539 -1.25 -11.72 -17.25
N PHE A 540 -0.09 -11.09 -17.01
CA PHE A 540 0.09 -10.15 -15.90
C PHE A 540 -0.93 -9.00 -15.88
N ALA A 541 -1.15 -8.34 -17.01
CA ALA A 541 -2.08 -7.22 -17.10
C ALA A 541 -3.54 -7.63 -16.79
N ASP A 542 -3.98 -8.81 -17.22
CA ASP A 542 -5.32 -9.32 -16.90
C ASP A 542 -5.41 -9.73 -15.43
N PHE A 543 -4.40 -10.45 -14.93
CA PHE A 543 -4.33 -10.88 -13.53
C PHE A 543 -4.41 -9.70 -12.56
N ILE A 544 -3.59 -8.67 -12.76
CA ILE A 544 -3.52 -7.55 -11.84
C ILE A 544 -4.78 -6.66 -11.91
N TYR A 545 -5.43 -6.63 -13.08
CA TYR A 545 -6.76 -6.05 -13.21
C TYR A 545 -7.81 -6.83 -12.39
N GLN A 546 -7.83 -8.16 -12.48
CA GLN A 546 -8.73 -8.99 -11.66
C GLN A 546 -8.45 -8.83 -10.16
N GLN A 547 -7.17 -8.77 -9.76
CA GLN A 547 -6.76 -8.51 -8.39
C GLN A 547 -7.25 -7.13 -7.92
N GLY A 548 -7.18 -6.10 -8.75
CA GLY A 548 -7.73 -4.77 -8.45
C GLY A 548 -9.25 -4.76 -8.25
N LEU A 549 -9.99 -5.57 -9.01
CA LEU A 549 -11.44 -5.76 -8.82
C LEU A 549 -11.74 -6.51 -7.51
N ALA A 550 -10.98 -7.57 -7.21
CA ALA A 550 -11.10 -8.32 -5.96
C ALA A 550 -10.84 -7.42 -4.74
N LEU A 551 -9.80 -6.59 -4.76
CA LEU A 551 -9.51 -5.62 -3.69
C LEU A 551 -10.63 -4.60 -3.51
N SER A 552 -11.24 -4.13 -4.60
CA SER A 552 -12.43 -3.26 -4.55
C SER A 552 -13.61 -3.96 -3.85
N LYS A 553 -13.82 -5.25 -4.12
CA LYS A 553 -14.83 -6.05 -3.41
C LYS A 553 -14.47 -6.23 -1.92
N PHE A 554 -13.23 -6.55 -1.59
CA PHE A 554 -12.80 -6.74 -0.19
C PHE A 554 -12.90 -5.44 0.61
N ALA A 555 -12.46 -4.33 0.06
CA ALA A 555 -12.50 -3.03 0.72
C ALA A 555 -13.93 -2.52 0.95
N ASN A 556 -14.91 -3.03 0.21
CA ASN A 556 -16.31 -2.62 0.30
C ASN A 556 -17.24 -3.72 0.83
N ALA A 557 -16.68 -4.76 1.48
CA ALA A 557 -17.46 -5.90 1.98
C ALA A 557 -18.32 -5.55 3.20
N GLU A 558 -17.75 -4.79 4.14
CA GLU A 558 -18.41 -4.39 5.39
C GLU A 558 -18.92 -2.94 5.31
N THR A 559 -18.03 -2.01 4.99
CA THR A 559 -18.32 -0.57 4.89
C THR A 559 -17.85 -0.03 3.55
N THR A 560 -18.46 1.06 3.08
CA THR A 560 -18.04 1.70 1.83
C THR A 560 -16.67 2.35 2.01
N SER A 561 -15.68 1.91 1.24
CA SER A 561 -14.34 2.48 1.29
C SER A 561 -14.22 3.70 0.39
N ASN A 562 -13.85 4.83 0.98
CA ASN A 562 -13.52 6.05 0.24
C ASN A 562 -12.13 5.98 -0.42
N LEU A 563 -11.25 5.10 0.07
CA LEU A 563 -9.89 4.95 -0.44
C LEU A 563 -9.84 4.05 -1.68
N ILE A 564 -10.58 2.94 -1.64
CA ILE A 564 -10.76 2.01 -2.77
C ILE A 564 -12.26 1.98 -3.09
N PRO A 565 -12.73 2.84 -4.02
CA PRO A 565 -14.15 2.91 -4.37
C PRO A 565 -14.67 1.59 -4.93
N ARG A 566 -15.96 1.35 -4.73
CA ARG A 566 -16.66 0.21 -5.30
C ARG A 566 -16.67 0.32 -6.84
N THR A 567 -16.36 -0.80 -7.48
CA THR A 567 -16.45 -0.94 -8.94
C THR A 567 -17.69 -1.75 -9.30
N ASP A 568 -18.35 -1.41 -10.41
CA ASP A 568 -19.51 -2.15 -10.92
C ASP A 568 -19.12 -3.52 -11.49
N GLU A 569 -17.89 -3.62 -12.01
CA GLU A 569 -17.33 -4.86 -12.53
C GLU A 569 -16.95 -5.83 -11.41
N GLN A 570 -17.10 -7.13 -11.69
CA GLN A 570 -16.73 -8.20 -10.78
C GLN A 570 -15.52 -8.96 -11.32
N PRO A 571 -14.68 -9.50 -10.43
CA PRO A 571 -13.61 -10.40 -10.86
C PRO A 571 -14.19 -11.63 -11.58
N LYS A 572 -13.45 -12.15 -12.58
CA LYS A 572 -13.85 -13.32 -13.38
C LYS A 572 -14.08 -14.55 -12.51
N ASP A 573 -13.14 -14.79 -11.60
CA ASP A 573 -13.29 -15.81 -10.57
C ASP A 573 -14.00 -15.23 -9.36
N GLN A 574 -15.03 -15.93 -8.90
CA GLN A 574 -15.80 -15.53 -7.71
C GLN A 574 -15.23 -16.15 -6.43
N ASP A 575 -14.36 -17.15 -6.55
CA ASP A 575 -13.64 -17.69 -5.41
C ASP A 575 -12.62 -16.68 -4.91
N ILE A 576 -12.86 -16.23 -3.68
CA ILE A 576 -12.06 -15.20 -3.01
C ILE A 576 -10.66 -15.73 -2.67
N THR A 577 -10.50 -17.05 -2.52
CA THR A 577 -9.22 -17.67 -2.17
C THR A 577 -8.17 -17.56 -3.27
N ASN A 578 -8.59 -17.27 -4.51
CA ASN A 578 -7.70 -17.10 -5.66
C ASN A 578 -7.13 -15.67 -5.81
N TYR A 579 -7.37 -14.80 -4.83
CA TYR A 579 -6.87 -13.42 -4.82
C TYR A 579 -6.19 -13.08 -3.51
N VAL A 580 -5.19 -12.21 -3.59
CA VAL A 580 -4.50 -11.67 -2.42
C VAL A 580 -5.46 -10.75 -1.67
N ASN A 581 -5.61 -10.94 -0.36
CA ASN A 581 -6.49 -10.14 0.48
C ASN A 581 -5.80 -8.82 0.92
N LEU A 582 -6.53 -7.95 1.62
CA LEU A 582 -5.99 -6.67 2.13
C LEU A 582 -4.97 -6.84 3.27
N GLY A 583 -4.93 -8.00 3.93
CA GLY A 583 -4.04 -8.28 5.06
C GLY A 583 -2.68 -8.87 4.64
N ASP A 584 -2.55 -9.38 3.42
CA ASP A 584 -1.32 -9.99 2.92
C ASP A 584 -0.36 -8.93 2.34
N HIS A 585 0.29 -8.21 3.26
CA HIS A 585 1.09 -7.04 2.96
C HIS A 585 2.34 -7.32 2.11
N ASP A 586 3.06 -8.44 2.31
CA ASP A 586 4.28 -8.66 1.51
C ASP A 586 3.93 -9.07 0.07
N SER A 587 2.80 -9.76 -0.15
CA SER A 587 2.33 -10.03 -1.52
C SER A 587 1.89 -8.74 -2.21
N LEU A 588 1.20 -7.83 -1.48
CA LEU A 588 0.85 -6.51 -1.99
C LEU A 588 2.09 -5.64 -2.27
N ARG A 589 3.17 -5.76 -1.47
CA ARG A 589 4.47 -5.15 -1.74
C ARG A 589 5.01 -5.63 -3.07
N VAL A 590 5.21 -6.94 -3.24
CA VAL A 590 5.75 -7.52 -4.48
C VAL A 590 4.89 -7.10 -5.67
N PHE A 591 3.57 -7.23 -5.60
CA PHE A 591 2.68 -6.87 -6.70
C PHE A 591 2.77 -5.39 -7.05
N THR A 592 2.83 -4.50 -6.04
CA THR A 592 3.03 -3.06 -6.25
C THR A 592 4.32 -2.80 -7.01
N HIS A 593 5.45 -3.35 -6.56
CA HIS A 593 6.73 -3.12 -7.20
C HIS A 593 6.82 -3.73 -8.61
N VAL A 594 6.22 -4.91 -8.85
CA VAL A 594 6.13 -5.52 -10.19
C VAL A 594 5.26 -4.67 -11.13
N ILE A 595 4.15 -4.08 -10.65
CA ILE A 595 3.37 -3.11 -11.45
C ILE A 595 4.24 -1.92 -11.86
N LEU A 596 5.00 -1.34 -10.93
CA LEU A 596 5.84 -0.17 -11.19
C LEU A 596 6.96 -0.50 -12.20
N ILE A 597 7.58 -1.67 -12.08
CA ILE A 597 8.57 -2.17 -13.03
C ILE A 597 7.94 -2.31 -14.42
N PHE A 598 6.80 -2.99 -14.56
CA PHE A 598 6.16 -3.16 -15.87
C PHE A 598 5.67 -1.84 -16.47
N ARG A 599 5.25 -0.87 -15.65
CA ARG A 599 4.98 0.51 -16.11
C ARG A 599 6.26 1.16 -16.67
N GLY A 600 7.39 1.00 -15.99
CA GLY A 600 8.70 1.48 -16.45
C GLY A 600 9.17 0.83 -17.76
N LEU A 601 8.90 -0.47 -17.92
CA LEU A 601 9.16 -1.23 -19.15
C LEU A 601 8.16 -0.93 -20.29
N GLY A 602 7.11 -0.16 -20.05
CA GLY A 602 6.13 0.25 -21.05
C GLY A 602 5.02 -0.77 -21.34
N LEU A 603 4.74 -1.71 -20.43
CA LEU A 603 3.62 -2.64 -20.55
C LEU A 603 2.27 -1.89 -20.59
N ASN A 604 1.41 -2.22 -21.54
CA ASN A 604 0.10 -1.61 -21.67
C ASN A 604 -0.96 -2.36 -20.86
N PHE A 605 -1.54 -1.68 -19.85
CA PHE A 605 -2.59 -2.22 -18.98
C PHE A 605 -4.02 -2.04 -19.50
N GLY A 606 -4.19 -1.60 -20.75
CA GLY A 606 -5.50 -1.52 -21.41
C GLY A 606 -6.26 -0.22 -21.16
N GLY A 607 -5.55 0.88 -20.91
CA GLY A 607 -6.08 2.24 -20.86
C GLY A 607 -6.48 2.72 -19.46
N VAL A 608 -6.91 3.99 -19.37
CA VAL A 608 -7.09 4.74 -18.11
C VAL A 608 -8.06 4.09 -17.13
N LEU A 609 -9.17 3.50 -17.62
CA LEU A 609 -10.16 2.86 -16.74
C LEU A 609 -9.60 1.63 -16.03
N LYS A 610 -8.87 0.79 -16.78
CA LYS A 610 -8.20 -0.38 -16.21
C LYS A 610 -7.05 0.03 -15.28
N GLU A 611 -6.33 1.09 -15.65
CA GLU A 611 -5.26 1.64 -14.83
C GLU A 611 -5.75 2.01 -13.43
N SER A 612 -6.88 2.72 -13.32
CA SER A 612 -7.46 3.10 -12.02
C SER A 612 -7.83 1.90 -11.15
N VAL A 613 -8.27 0.79 -11.75
CA VAL A 613 -8.58 -0.45 -11.03
C VAL A 613 -7.29 -1.14 -10.58
N ILE A 614 -6.26 -1.19 -11.42
CA ILE A 614 -4.96 -1.76 -11.08
C ILE A 614 -4.30 -0.97 -9.95
N GLU A 615 -4.47 0.34 -9.94
CA GLU A 615 -4.03 1.22 -8.86
C GLU A 615 -4.68 0.90 -7.50
N ASN A 616 -5.77 0.12 -7.45
CA ASN A 616 -6.29 -0.40 -6.17
C ASN A 616 -5.24 -1.26 -5.44
N VAL A 617 -4.34 -1.95 -6.15
CA VAL A 617 -3.26 -2.75 -5.54
C VAL A 617 -2.26 -1.84 -4.82
N ILE A 618 -1.81 -0.78 -5.50
CA ILE A 618 -0.89 0.22 -4.92
C ILE A 618 -1.56 0.94 -3.75
N VAL A 619 -2.84 1.30 -3.88
CA VAL A 619 -3.60 1.97 -2.82
C VAL A 619 -3.82 1.05 -1.60
N ALA A 620 -4.05 -0.25 -1.80
CA ALA A 620 -4.12 -1.22 -0.72
C ALA A 620 -2.78 -1.30 0.04
N TYR A 621 -1.66 -1.31 -0.69
CA TYR A 621 -0.34 -1.27 -0.07
C TYR A 621 -0.08 0.06 0.69
N ILE A 622 -0.49 1.20 0.14
CA ILE A 622 -0.44 2.50 0.84
C ILE A 622 -1.27 2.47 2.13
N SER A 623 -2.44 1.81 2.11
CA SER A 623 -3.25 1.63 3.32
C SER A 623 -2.52 0.82 4.38
N PHE A 624 -1.77 -0.22 3.98
CA PHE A 624 -0.92 -0.97 4.89
C PHE A 624 0.21 -0.09 5.46
N LEU A 625 0.92 0.69 4.65
CA LEU A 625 1.98 1.62 5.12
C LEU A 625 1.46 2.59 6.19
N ARG A 626 0.24 3.09 6.00
CA ARG A 626 -0.44 3.95 6.97
C ARG A 626 -0.71 3.21 8.29
N LEU A 627 -1.22 1.99 8.24
CA LEU A 627 -1.53 1.19 9.43
C LEU A 627 -0.25 0.71 10.15
N ALA A 628 0.84 0.50 9.42
CA ALA A 628 2.15 0.15 9.95
C ALA A 628 2.95 1.36 10.48
N ASN A 629 2.32 2.54 10.57
CA ASN A 629 2.94 3.80 11.00
C ASN A 629 4.18 4.22 10.17
N LYS A 630 4.27 3.77 8.91
CA LYS A 630 5.31 4.17 7.94
C LYS A 630 4.80 5.30 7.04
N GLY A 631 4.26 6.34 7.68
CA GLY A 631 3.61 7.46 7.01
C GLY A 631 4.52 8.24 6.06
N GLU A 632 5.83 8.28 6.33
CA GLU A 632 6.83 8.98 5.51
C GLU A 632 6.99 8.39 4.10
N LEU A 633 6.64 7.11 3.92
CA LEU A 633 6.72 6.46 2.61
C LEU A 633 5.48 6.74 1.73
N ILE A 634 4.39 7.22 2.31
CA ILE A 634 3.10 7.42 1.61
C ILE A 634 3.24 8.38 0.41
N PRO A 635 3.90 9.55 0.51
CA PRO A 635 4.12 10.44 -0.63
C PRO A 635 4.80 9.76 -1.81
N LEU A 636 5.80 8.91 -1.55
CA LEU A 636 6.55 8.20 -2.58
C LEU A 636 5.63 7.31 -3.41
N TYR A 637 4.86 6.44 -2.77
CA TYR A 637 3.95 5.53 -3.49
C TYR A 637 2.76 6.28 -4.11
N CYS A 638 2.27 7.36 -3.50
CA CYS A 638 1.23 8.19 -4.10
C CYS A 638 1.72 8.91 -5.37
N SER A 639 3.00 9.27 -5.46
CA SER A 639 3.59 9.88 -6.67
C SER A 639 3.50 8.97 -7.90
N GLN A 640 3.40 7.65 -7.67
CA GLN A 640 3.24 6.63 -8.70
C GLN A 640 1.79 6.46 -9.18
N LEU A 641 0.81 7.11 -8.54
CA LEU A 641 -0.60 7.05 -8.94
C LEU A 641 -0.94 8.09 -10.02
N SER A 642 -1.89 7.74 -10.87
CA SER A 642 -2.31 8.56 -12.01
C SER A 642 -3.28 9.69 -11.63
N GLY A 643 -3.17 10.81 -12.36
CA GLY A 643 -4.15 11.91 -12.35
C GLY A 643 -4.54 12.43 -10.96
N ALA A 644 -5.85 12.65 -10.75
CA ALA A 644 -6.39 13.14 -9.48
C ALA A 644 -6.35 12.09 -8.35
N ARG A 645 -6.14 10.80 -8.68
CA ARG A 645 -6.16 9.71 -7.71
C ARG A 645 -5.03 9.85 -6.68
N ARG A 646 -3.84 10.29 -7.10
CA ARG A 646 -2.72 10.55 -6.17
C ARG A 646 -3.12 11.48 -5.03
N TYR A 647 -3.79 12.58 -5.34
CA TYR A 647 -4.16 13.59 -4.36
C TYR A 647 -5.33 13.11 -3.52
N ALA A 648 -6.26 12.34 -4.10
CA ALA A 648 -7.34 11.72 -3.34
C ALA A 648 -6.81 10.73 -2.29
N THR A 649 -5.86 9.88 -2.67
CA THR A 649 -5.21 8.92 -1.77
C THR A 649 -4.39 9.63 -0.70
N LEU A 650 -3.54 10.61 -1.07
CA LEU A 650 -2.80 11.44 -0.10
C LEU A 650 -3.72 12.13 0.90
N SER A 651 -4.80 12.74 0.40
CA SER A 651 -5.75 13.50 1.21
C SER A 651 -6.37 12.64 2.29
N ARG A 652 -6.83 11.44 1.93
CA ARG A 652 -7.52 10.51 2.83
C ARG A 652 -6.60 9.76 3.77
N THR A 653 -5.33 9.58 3.41
CA THR A 653 -4.35 8.84 4.22
C THR A 653 -3.65 9.71 5.25
N LEU A 654 -3.30 10.95 4.86
CA LEU A 654 -2.52 11.87 5.71
C LEU A 654 -3.38 12.76 6.60
N ILE A 655 -4.70 12.85 6.39
CA ILE A 655 -5.56 13.72 7.21
C ILE A 655 -5.54 13.33 8.68
N ASP A 656 -5.27 12.06 9.04
CA ASP A 656 -5.25 11.64 10.43
C ASP A 656 -3.98 12.09 11.20
N ILE A 657 -2.97 12.67 10.54
CA ILE A 657 -1.75 13.18 11.19
C ILE A 657 -2.07 14.41 12.06
N THR A 658 -1.81 14.28 13.36
CA THR A 658 -2.04 15.33 14.36
C THR A 658 -0.82 16.18 14.63
N ASP A 659 0.38 15.58 14.60
CA ASP A 659 1.64 16.25 14.91
C ASP A 659 2.05 17.26 13.82
N HIS A 660 2.47 18.45 14.23
CA HIS A 660 2.81 19.53 13.31
C HIS A 660 4.09 19.25 12.53
N GLU A 661 5.13 18.75 13.20
CA GLU A 661 6.43 18.44 12.58
C GLU A 661 6.26 17.35 11.51
N GLN A 662 5.50 16.29 11.81
CA GLN A 662 5.17 15.27 10.83
C GLN A 662 4.47 15.84 9.58
N ARG A 663 3.53 16.78 9.72
CA ARG A 663 2.90 17.41 8.55
C ARG A 663 3.89 18.23 7.73
N VAL A 664 4.78 18.97 8.39
CA VAL A 664 5.85 19.71 7.72
C VAL A 664 6.76 18.75 6.95
N THR A 665 7.15 17.63 7.57
CA THR A 665 7.89 16.55 6.91
C THR A 665 7.15 16.03 5.68
N GLN A 666 5.85 15.70 5.78
CA GLN A 666 5.06 15.25 4.64
C GLN A 666 5.01 16.27 3.49
N ILE A 667 4.82 17.56 3.79
CA ILE A 667 4.86 18.63 2.77
C ILE A 667 6.24 18.72 2.12
N ARG A 668 7.32 18.59 2.90
CA ARG A 668 8.68 18.56 2.37
C ARG A 668 8.89 17.37 1.44
N LEU A 669 8.50 16.17 1.86
CA LEU A 669 8.57 14.94 1.05
C LEU A 669 7.81 15.09 -0.27
N MET A 670 6.60 15.65 -0.23
CA MET A 670 5.82 15.93 -1.44
C MET A 670 6.57 16.85 -2.41
N ARG A 671 7.17 17.94 -1.91
CA ARG A 671 7.95 18.88 -2.75
C ARG A 671 9.16 18.19 -3.36
N GLU A 672 9.90 17.41 -2.57
CA GLU A 672 11.06 16.64 -3.05
C GLU A 672 10.64 15.68 -4.16
N LEU A 673 9.50 15.01 -4.02
CA LEU A 673 8.98 14.09 -5.04
C LEU A 673 8.35 14.80 -6.27
N GLY A 674 8.25 16.14 -6.27
CA GLY A 674 7.65 16.90 -7.37
C GLY A 674 6.11 16.88 -7.36
N LEU A 675 5.48 16.56 -6.22
CA LEU A 675 4.05 16.68 -6.03
C LEU A 675 3.65 18.13 -5.76
N ASP A 676 2.52 18.55 -6.32
CA ASP A 676 1.99 19.89 -6.09
C ASP A 676 1.26 19.95 -4.75
N VAL A 677 1.93 20.56 -3.77
CA VAL A 677 1.41 20.73 -2.41
C VAL A 677 0.20 21.66 -2.34
N GLN A 678 0.06 22.62 -3.28
CA GLN A 678 -1.13 23.47 -3.36
C GLN A 678 -2.34 22.68 -3.87
N GLN A 679 -2.14 21.85 -4.89
CA GLN A 679 -3.19 20.94 -5.36
C GLN A 679 -3.59 19.93 -4.28
N PHE A 680 -2.62 19.39 -3.52
CA PHE A 680 -2.89 18.49 -2.41
C PHE A 680 -3.84 19.11 -1.37
N VAL A 681 -3.51 20.26 -0.80
CA VAL A 681 -4.37 20.89 0.24
C VAL A 681 -5.72 21.32 -0.33
N ASN A 682 -5.75 21.79 -1.59
CA ASN A 682 -6.98 22.14 -2.27
C ASN A 682 -7.92 20.93 -2.39
N TYR A 683 -7.39 19.81 -2.87
CA TYR A 683 -8.15 18.58 -3.01
C TYR A 683 -8.50 17.94 -1.66
N GLN A 684 -7.66 18.06 -0.63
CA GLN A 684 -7.94 17.46 0.67
C GLN A 684 -9.25 17.98 1.27
N SER A 685 -9.42 19.31 1.30
CA SER A 685 -10.68 19.92 1.75
C SER A 685 -11.90 19.52 0.90
N ARG A 686 -11.73 19.44 -0.42
CA ARG A 686 -12.83 19.07 -1.35
C ARG A 686 -13.25 17.62 -1.22
N PHE A 687 -12.30 16.69 -1.15
CA PHE A 687 -12.58 15.27 -0.95
C PHE A 687 -13.21 15.04 0.41
N LEU A 688 -12.72 15.67 1.48
CA LEU A 688 -13.29 15.51 2.81
C LEU A 688 -14.74 16.02 2.89
N LEU A 689 -15.05 17.17 2.26
CA LEU A 689 -16.42 17.68 2.15
C LEU A 689 -17.32 16.77 1.31
N SER A 690 -16.78 16.13 0.27
CA SER A 690 -17.50 15.17 -0.57
C SER A 690 -17.76 13.84 0.14
N ASP A 691 -16.77 13.35 0.89
CA ASP A 691 -16.83 12.10 1.66
C ASP A 691 -17.80 12.24 2.85
N HIS A 692 -17.92 13.45 3.39
CA HIS A 692 -18.84 13.78 4.48
C HIS A 692 -19.77 14.93 4.06
N PRO A 693 -20.76 14.69 3.19
CA PRO A 693 -21.67 15.73 2.75
C PRO A 693 -22.49 16.29 3.93
N ASP A 694 -22.87 17.56 3.84
CA ASP A 694 -23.70 18.21 4.86
C ASP A 694 -25.14 17.69 4.80
N GLY A 695 -25.52 16.90 5.80
CA GLY A 695 -26.86 16.29 5.92
C GLY A 695 -27.95 17.24 6.41
N ALA A 696 -27.62 18.48 6.82
CA ALA A 696 -28.61 19.41 7.35
C ALA A 696 -29.59 19.91 6.27
N LYS A 697 -30.89 19.75 6.54
CA LYS A 697 -31.99 20.19 5.64
C LYS A 697 -32.07 21.72 5.49
N GLY A 698 -31.55 22.47 6.45
CA GLY A 698 -31.58 23.92 6.48
C GLY A 698 -30.88 24.46 7.71
N TYR A 699 -30.80 25.79 7.81
CA TYR A 699 -30.30 26.45 9.01
C TYR A 699 -31.30 26.30 10.17
N PRO A 700 -30.81 26.25 11.41
CA PRO A 700 -31.65 26.18 12.59
C PRO A 700 -32.59 27.38 12.64
N SER A 701 -33.81 27.16 13.12
CA SER A 701 -34.74 28.27 13.31
C SER A 701 -34.28 29.15 14.49
N PRO A 702 -34.67 30.43 14.55
CA PRO A 702 -34.37 31.30 15.69
C PRO A 702 -34.86 30.78 17.04
N LYS A 703 -35.74 29.77 17.07
CA LYS A 703 -36.23 29.13 18.29
C LYS A 703 -35.33 28.00 18.79
N GLU A 704 -34.52 27.41 17.91
CA GLU A 704 -33.64 26.29 18.24
C GLU A 704 -32.35 26.79 18.89
N PHE A 705 -31.83 27.94 18.46
CA PHE A 705 -30.73 28.62 19.12
C PHE A 705 -31.25 29.55 20.22
N GLN A 706 -31.21 29.09 21.48
CA GLN A 706 -31.56 29.87 22.66
C GLN A 706 -30.46 29.80 23.71
N VAL A 707 -29.79 30.93 23.91
CA VAL A 707 -28.75 31.12 24.92
C VAL A 707 -29.37 31.62 26.22
N LEU A 708 -30.44 32.41 26.14
CA LEU A 708 -31.16 32.97 27.29
C LEU A 708 -32.22 31.99 27.81
N VAL A 709 -32.28 31.84 29.14
CA VAL A 709 -33.25 31.02 29.87
C VAL A 709 -33.96 31.90 30.91
N ASP A 710 -35.24 31.62 31.17
CA ASP A 710 -36.01 32.29 32.22
C ASP A 710 -35.45 31.92 33.60
N ASP A 711 -35.20 32.91 34.45
CA ASP A 711 -34.68 32.74 35.80
C ASP A 711 -35.75 32.45 36.87
N GLY A 712 -37.02 32.34 36.44
CA GLY A 712 -38.19 32.05 37.28
C GLY A 712 -38.64 33.23 38.15
N ARG A 713 -37.95 34.38 38.09
CA ARG A 713 -38.26 35.63 38.79
C ARG A 713 -38.57 36.79 37.84
N GLY A 714 -38.84 36.47 36.57
CA GLY A 714 -39.13 37.44 35.52
C GLY A 714 -37.88 38.10 34.93
N GLY A 715 -36.68 37.55 35.20
CA GLY A 715 -35.42 37.91 34.55
C GLY A 715 -34.95 36.83 33.56
N LYS A 716 -34.09 37.20 32.62
CA LYS A 716 -33.41 36.25 31.72
C LYS A 716 -31.96 36.07 32.16
N LYS A 717 -31.48 34.83 32.18
CA LYS A 717 -30.08 34.46 32.45
C LYS A 717 -29.49 33.66 31.30
N ILE A 718 -28.17 33.68 31.16
CA ILE A 718 -27.48 32.85 30.18
C ILE A 718 -27.48 31.40 30.63
N ARG A 719 -27.78 30.48 29.70
CA ARG A 719 -27.66 29.04 29.90
C ARG A 719 -26.19 28.71 30.22
N LYS A 720 -25.95 27.91 31.24
CA LYS A 720 -24.61 27.38 31.50
C LYS A 720 -24.23 26.44 30.36
N ASP A 721 -22.98 26.53 29.89
CA ASP A 721 -22.40 25.55 28.99
C ASP A 721 -23.23 25.37 27.70
N PHE A 722 -23.53 26.50 27.05
CA PHE A 722 -24.37 26.55 25.86
C PHE A 722 -23.58 26.30 24.56
N ILE A 723 -22.27 26.49 24.58
CA ILE A 723 -21.39 26.11 23.45
C ILE A 723 -21.12 24.59 23.48
N GLY A 724 -21.10 23.99 24.68
CA GLY A 724 -20.89 22.56 24.92
C GLY A 724 -19.51 22.24 25.53
N GLN A 725 -19.41 21.12 26.26
CA GLN A 725 -18.21 20.74 27.05
C GLN A 725 -16.99 20.37 26.20
N ASP A 726 -15.83 20.78 26.74
CA ASP A 726 -14.43 20.44 26.48
C ASP A 726 -14.02 19.89 25.10
N SER A 727 -12.94 20.50 24.57
CA SER A 727 -12.22 20.18 23.32
C SER A 727 -11.93 18.69 23.06
N GLU A 728 -12.10 17.80 24.04
CA GLU A 728 -11.89 16.36 23.95
C GLU A 728 -13.12 15.59 23.39
N THR A 729 -14.30 16.21 23.28
CA THR A 729 -15.54 15.55 22.81
C THR A 729 -16.04 16.04 21.45
N LEU A 730 -15.18 16.69 20.66
CA LEU A 730 -15.56 17.23 19.36
C LEU A 730 -15.83 16.10 18.35
N ASP A 731 -16.87 16.26 17.53
CA ASP A 731 -17.20 15.29 16.49
C ASP A 731 -15.98 15.05 15.57
N ARG A 732 -15.69 13.78 15.28
CA ARG A 732 -14.51 13.40 14.51
C ARG A 732 -14.51 14.05 13.12
N ILE A 733 -15.67 14.18 12.47
CA ILE A 733 -15.76 14.77 11.13
C ILE A 733 -15.41 16.26 11.21
N ASP A 734 -15.93 16.96 12.22
CA ASP A 734 -15.62 18.38 12.42
C ASP A 734 -14.12 18.61 12.69
N LEU A 735 -13.49 17.75 13.49
CA LEU A 735 -12.04 17.80 13.72
C LEU A 735 -11.24 17.60 12.42
N LEU A 736 -11.63 16.64 11.58
CA LEU A 736 -10.98 16.41 10.29
C LEU A 736 -11.15 17.61 9.37
N LEU A 737 -12.33 18.24 9.37
CA LEU A 737 -12.62 19.44 8.57
C LEU A 737 -11.74 20.62 9.00
N ILE A 738 -11.64 20.89 10.30
CA ILE A 738 -10.75 21.92 10.85
C ILE A 738 -9.31 21.61 10.47
N ARG A 739 -8.88 20.35 10.65
CA ARG A 739 -7.53 19.90 10.32
C ARG A 739 -7.19 20.09 8.85
N SER A 740 -8.15 19.92 7.94
CA SER A 740 -7.92 20.17 6.51
C SER A 740 -7.46 21.61 6.23
N LEU A 741 -7.91 22.60 7.01
CA LEU A 741 -7.41 23.98 6.93
C LEU A 741 -6.06 24.19 7.63
N GLU A 742 -5.74 23.40 8.66
CA GLU A 742 -4.39 23.45 9.28
C GLU A 742 -3.31 23.11 8.24
N TRP A 743 -3.59 22.17 7.32
CA TRP A 743 -2.71 21.87 6.20
C TRP A 743 -2.55 23.03 5.22
N TYR A 744 -3.59 23.86 5.00
CA TYR A 744 -3.46 25.06 4.18
C TYR A 744 -2.44 26.04 4.76
N LEU A 745 -2.27 26.13 6.08
CA LEU A 745 -1.29 27.03 6.71
C LEU A 745 0.15 26.65 6.40
N LEU A 746 0.42 25.39 6.04
CA LEU A 746 1.77 24.88 5.74
C LEU A 746 2.23 25.18 4.30
N VAL A 747 1.35 25.70 3.45
CA VAL A 747 1.60 25.92 2.02
C VAL A 747 1.48 27.39 1.67
N ASP A 748 2.44 27.93 0.94
CA ASP A 748 2.39 29.32 0.46
C ASP A 748 1.29 29.52 -0.60
N GLY A 749 0.73 30.73 -0.65
CA GLY A 749 -0.36 31.07 -1.58
C GLY A 749 -1.74 30.58 -1.12
N LEU A 750 -2.67 30.40 -2.07
CA LEU A 750 -4.05 29.96 -1.81
C LEU A 750 -4.83 30.84 -0.81
N TRP A 751 -4.59 32.15 -0.80
CA TRP A 751 -5.26 33.10 0.11
C TRP A 751 -6.78 33.01 -0.03
N SER A 752 -7.29 33.17 -1.25
CA SER A 752 -8.72 33.16 -1.53
C SER A 752 -9.36 31.82 -1.15
N GLU A 753 -8.67 30.72 -1.44
CA GLU A 753 -9.14 29.37 -1.21
C GLU A 753 -9.20 29.06 0.30
N THR A 754 -8.20 29.49 1.06
CA THR A 754 -8.16 29.31 2.53
C THR A 754 -9.37 29.97 3.18
N PHE A 755 -9.65 31.24 2.85
CA PHE A 755 -10.81 31.96 3.39
C PHE A 755 -12.14 31.42 2.86
N MET A 756 -12.19 30.97 1.59
CA MET A 756 -13.39 30.36 1.01
C MET A 756 -13.76 29.06 1.72
N VAL A 757 -12.78 28.15 1.91
CA VAL A 757 -12.99 26.87 2.61
C VAL A 757 -13.34 27.13 4.08
N GLY A 758 -12.61 28.03 4.75
CA GLY A 758 -12.90 28.45 6.12
C GLY A 758 -14.32 28.99 6.31
N ARG A 759 -14.79 29.86 5.40
CA ARG A 759 -16.17 30.36 5.39
C ARG A 759 -17.16 29.20 5.25
N MET A 760 -16.91 28.26 4.34
CA MET A 760 -17.78 27.10 4.15
C MET A 760 -17.85 26.21 5.40
N LEU A 761 -16.74 26.04 6.13
CA LEU A 761 -16.74 25.30 7.40
C LEU A 761 -17.56 26.02 8.47
N TYR A 762 -17.37 27.33 8.66
CA TYR A 762 -18.21 28.09 9.58
C TYR A 762 -19.69 28.00 9.23
N GLN A 763 -20.05 28.17 7.95
CA GLN A 763 -21.43 28.02 7.47
C GLN A 763 -21.98 26.64 7.82
N ARG A 764 -21.21 25.56 7.59
CA ARG A 764 -21.59 24.19 7.94
C ARG A 764 -21.80 24.01 9.44
N PHE A 765 -20.88 24.49 10.27
CA PHE A 765 -20.97 24.39 11.73
C PHE A 765 -22.20 25.14 12.27
N TYR A 766 -22.43 26.37 11.81
CA TYR A 766 -23.64 27.14 12.17
C TYR A 766 -24.92 26.54 11.58
N LYS A 767 -24.87 25.86 10.45
CA LYS A 767 -26.04 25.16 9.92
C LYS A 767 -26.41 23.93 10.75
N ASN A 768 -25.44 23.31 11.43
CA ASN A 768 -25.64 22.12 12.27
C ASN A 768 -25.71 22.41 13.78
N LEU A 769 -25.63 23.67 14.23
CA LEU A 769 -25.50 24.07 15.64
C LEU A 769 -24.23 23.53 16.34
N HIS A 770 -23.18 23.21 15.58
CA HIS A 770 -21.90 22.74 16.11
C HIS A 770 -21.04 23.92 16.57
N LEU A 771 -21.45 24.59 17.66
CA LEU A 771 -20.81 25.81 18.15
C LEU A 771 -19.39 25.57 18.68
N SER A 772 -19.15 24.42 19.30
CA SER A 772 -17.83 24.00 19.76
C SER A 772 -16.83 23.84 18.60
N ALA A 773 -17.28 23.31 17.45
CA ALA A 773 -16.46 23.22 16.23
C ALA A 773 -16.13 24.60 15.65
N ALA A 774 -17.11 25.52 15.62
CA ALA A 774 -16.87 26.90 15.18
C ALA A 774 -15.87 27.63 16.11
N LEU A 775 -15.97 27.43 17.43
CA LEU A 775 -15.02 27.98 18.39
C LEU A 775 -13.62 27.34 18.25
N THR A 776 -13.55 26.03 18.08
CA THR A 776 -12.28 25.32 17.88
C THR A 776 -11.59 25.80 16.61
N LEU A 777 -12.34 26.07 15.54
CA LEU A 777 -11.80 26.64 14.31
C LEU A 777 -11.18 28.04 14.54
N SER A 778 -11.85 28.92 15.29
CA SER A 778 -11.30 30.26 15.57
C SER A 778 -10.09 30.23 16.49
N GLN A 779 -9.98 29.23 17.36
CA GLN A 779 -8.84 29.07 18.27
C GLN A 779 -7.63 28.45 17.57
N ARG A 780 -7.83 27.45 16.71
CA ARG A 780 -6.72 26.75 16.03
C ARG A 780 -6.27 27.44 14.75
N ILE A 781 -7.16 28.18 14.08
CA ILE A 781 -6.89 28.82 12.80
C ILE A 781 -7.46 30.25 12.80
N PRO A 782 -6.94 31.14 13.66
CA PRO A 782 -7.43 32.51 13.73
C PRO A 782 -7.12 33.26 12.44
N SER A 783 -8.02 34.15 12.03
CA SER A 783 -7.87 34.92 10.79
C SER A 783 -6.57 35.74 10.76
N SER A 784 -6.12 36.25 11.91
CA SER A 784 -4.86 36.98 12.06
C SER A 784 -3.63 36.11 11.75
N GLU A 785 -3.65 34.83 12.11
CA GLU A 785 -2.56 33.91 11.81
C GLU A 785 -2.54 33.50 10.34
N ILE A 786 -3.72 33.32 9.72
CA ILE A 786 -3.82 33.18 8.26
C ILE A 786 -3.21 34.41 7.58
N ALA A 787 -3.51 35.62 8.06
CA ALA A 787 -2.95 36.85 7.53
C ALA A 787 -1.42 36.85 7.62
N LEU A 788 -0.86 36.62 8.81
CA LEU A 788 0.59 36.65 9.06
C LEU A 788 1.37 35.58 8.28
N SER A 789 0.81 34.38 8.17
CA SER A 789 1.46 33.26 7.47
C SER A 789 1.47 33.45 5.95
N LYS A 790 0.34 33.88 5.37
CA LYS A 790 0.15 33.93 3.91
C LYS A 790 0.68 35.19 3.24
N THR A 791 0.67 36.32 3.95
CA THR A 791 1.07 37.62 3.37
C THR A 791 2.54 37.69 3.00
N ARG A 792 3.42 36.96 3.70
CA ARG A 792 4.86 36.95 3.39
C ARG A 792 5.16 36.52 1.96
N ALA A 793 4.52 35.44 1.49
CA ALA A 793 4.71 34.94 0.14
C ALA A 793 4.05 35.84 -0.94
N LEU A 794 2.99 36.57 -0.58
CA LEU A 794 2.19 37.37 -1.52
C LEU A 794 2.66 38.83 -1.62
N LEU A 795 3.11 39.40 -0.51
CA LEU A 795 3.46 40.82 -0.34
C LEU A 795 4.94 41.04 0.03
N GLY A 796 5.68 39.98 0.34
CA GLY A 796 7.08 40.04 0.80
C GLY A 796 7.25 40.31 2.30
N GLU A 797 6.16 40.62 3.01
CA GLU A 797 6.12 40.95 4.44
C GLU A 797 4.97 40.22 5.14
N SER A 798 5.18 39.81 6.40
CA SER A 798 4.13 39.23 7.25
C SER A 798 3.32 40.36 7.89
N LEU A 799 2.07 40.53 7.44
CA LEU A 799 1.14 41.53 7.93
C LEU A 799 -0.09 40.86 8.55
N ASP A 800 -0.55 41.43 9.66
CA ASP A 800 -1.90 41.17 10.18
C ASP A 800 -2.94 42.07 9.47
N PHE A 801 -4.21 41.96 9.86
CA PHE A 801 -5.26 42.79 9.27
C PHE A 801 -5.10 44.28 9.58
N GLN A 802 -4.50 44.64 10.71
CA GLN A 802 -4.22 46.04 11.02
C GLN A 802 -3.19 46.62 10.05
N GLY A 803 -2.15 45.85 9.71
CA GLY A 803 -1.14 46.23 8.71
C GLY A 803 -1.66 46.20 7.26
N LEU A 804 -2.64 45.34 6.96
CA LEU A 804 -3.31 45.32 5.65
C LEU A 804 -4.27 46.50 5.45
N GLU A 805 -4.93 46.93 6.52
CA GLU A 805 -5.87 48.06 6.51
C GLU A 805 -5.17 49.42 6.73
N SER A 806 -3.93 49.42 7.21
CA SER A 806 -3.11 50.63 7.38
C SER A 806 -2.71 51.24 6.03
N GLU A 807 -2.86 52.57 5.94
CA GLU A 807 -2.33 53.39 4.84
C GLU A 807 -1.01 54.09 5.23
N GLU A 808 -0.48 53.82 6.43
CA GLU A 808 0.73 54.44 6.95
C GLU A 808 1.93 53.50 6.67
N ASN A 809 2.90 53.99 5.89
CA ASN A 809 4.17 53.36 5.45
C ASN A 809 4.19 52.87 3.98
N GLU A 810 3.91 53.76 3.03
CA GLU A 810 4.25 53.50 1.62
C GLU A 810 5.73 53.79 1.37
N ASP A 811 6.46 52.85 0.75
CA ASP A 811 7.85 53.06 0.37
C ASP A 811 7.93 54.13 -0.74
N LEU A 812 8.77 55.15 -0.55
CA LEU A 812 8.93 56.27 -1.47
C LEU A 812 9.31 55.78 -2.88
N THR A 813 10.04 54.68 -2.98
CA THR A 813 10.41 54.04 -4.25
C THR A 813 9.20 53.40 -4.96
N GLU A 814 8.30 52.74 -4.22
CA GLU A 814 7.06 52.13 -4.74
C GLU A 814 6.03 53.21 -5.17
N VAL A 815 6.05 54.37 -4.51
CA VAL A 815 5.20 55.52 -4.87
C VAL A 815 5.65 56.15 -6.19
N LEU A 816 6.96 56.23 -6.42
CA LEU A 816 7.53 56.88 -7.61
C LEU A 816 7.36 56.05 -8.90
N ASP A 817 7.25 54.72 -8.81
CA ASP A 817 7.07 53.82 -9.96
C ASP A 817 5.60 53.36 -10.18
N GLY A 818 4.68 53.78 -9.31
CA GLY A 818 3.25 53.46 -9.36
C GLY A 818 2.89 52.04 -8.90
N SER A 819 3.84 51.30 -8.31
CA SER A 819 3.58 49.99 -7.71
C SER A 819 2.86 50.08 -6.36
N ALA A 820 3.01 51.19 -5.64
CA ALA A 820 2.31 51.46 -4.37
C ALA A 820 0.78 51.41 -4.53
N ASP A 821 0.23 52.03 -5.58
CA ASP A 821 -1.21 51.98 -5.85
C ASP A 821 -1.68 50.54 -6.09
N LYS A 822 -0.92 49.74 -6.85
CA LYS A 822 -1.26 48.33 -7.09
C LYS A 822 -1.25 47.51 -5.80
N LYS A 823 -0.24 47.73 -4.95
CA LYS A 823 -0.10 47.10 -3.63
C LYS A 823 -1.27 47.49 -2.71
N ARG A 824 -1.69 48.76 -2.71
CA ARG A 824 -2.86 49.24 -1.95
C ARG A 824 -4.17 48.61 -2.42
N HIS A 825 -4.39 48.52 -3.74
CA HIS A 825 -5.57 47.83 -4.29
C HIS A 825 -5.56 46.33 -3.94
N LEU A 826 -4.40 45.69 -3.99
CA LEU A 826 -4.24 44.29 -3.59
C LEU A 826 -4.54 44.08 -2.11
N LYS A 827 -3.98 44.91 -1.20
CA LYS A 827 -4.28 44.85 0.24
C LYS A 827 -5.78 45.01 0.51
N LYS A 828 -6.43 45.99 -0.11
CA LYS A 828 -7.89 46.19 -0.01
C LYS A 828 -8.67 44.97 -0.51
N TYR A 829 -8.27 44.39 -1.64
CA TYR A 829 -8.91 43.20 -2.17
C TYR A 829 -8.73 41.97 -1.27
N MET A 830 -7.54 41.79 -0.67
CA MET A 830 -7.26 40.71 0.27
C MET A 830 -8.11 40.81 1.55
N VAL A 831 -8.27 42.03 2.09
CA VAL A 831 -9.15 42.30 3.24
C VAL A 831 -10.59 41.94 2.89
N GLU A 832 -11.06 42.34 1.71
CA GLU A 832 -12.42 42.03 1.26
C GLU A 832 -12.62 40.51 1.06
N GLN A 833 -11.62 39.78 0.57
CA GLN A 833 -11.66 38.31 0.47
C GLN A 833 -11.76 37.60 1.83
N ALA A 834 -11.13 38.15 2.87
CA ALA A 834 -11.16 37.59 4.21
C ALA A 834 -12.42 37.98 5.02
N LYS A 835 -13.17 38.98 4.56
CA LYS A 835 -14.27 39.61 5.30
C LYS A 835 -15.28 38.61 5.87
N SER A 836 -15.87 37.76 5.02
CA SER A 836 -16.90 36.82 5.46
C SER A 836 -16.41 35.81 6.50
N PHE A 837 -15.15 35.37 6.39
CA PHE A 837 -14.53 34.49 7.38
C PHE A 837 -14.38 35.22 8.72
N ARG A 838 -13.82 36.43 8.71
CA ARG A 838 -13.62 37.27 9.92
C ARG A 838 -14.93 37.58 10.62
N GLU A 839 -15.98 37.87 9.86
CA GLU A 839 -17.32 38.14 10.39
C GLU A 839 -17.89 36.88 11.08
N LEU A 840 -17.79 35.70 10.46
CA LEU A 840 -18.21 34.44 11.07
C LEU A 840 -17.38 34.09 12.31
N GLU A 841 -16.06 34.25 12.25
CA GLU A 841 -15.16 34.08 13.39
C GLU A 841 -15.54 35.00 14.56
N THR A 842 -15.91 36.25 14.27
CA THR A 842 -16.33 37.23 15.29
C THR A 842 -17.54 36.75 16.08
N LEU A 843 -18.49 36.06 15.44
CA LEU A 843 -19.63 35.45 16.13
C LEU A 843 -19.19 34.36 17.11
N ALA A 844 -18.34 33.41 16.66
CA ALA A 844 -17.82 32.35 17.53
C ALA A 844 -17.09 32.91 18.75
N LEU A 845 -16.19 33.87 18.54
CA LEU A 845 -15.45 34.52 19.63
C LEU A 845 -16.36 35.31 20.56
N THR A 846 -17.39 35.98 20.05
CA THR A 846 -18.33 36.73 20.89
C THR A 846 -19.17 35.80 21.78
N LEU A 847 -19.63 34.66 21.24
CA LEU A 847 -20.35 33.65 22.02
C LEU A 847 -19.46 33.07 23.13
N ASP A 848 -18.21 32.72 22.83
CA ASP A 848 -17.23 32.26 23.82
C ASP A 848 -16.99 33.29 24.93
N ARG A 849 -16.86 34.57 24.57
CA ARG A 849 -16.70 35.65 25.55
C ARG A 849 -17.92 35.82 26.44
N ILE A 850 -19.13 35.65 25.90
CA ILE A 850 -20.37 35.65 26.69
C ILE A 850 -20.35 34.48 27.67
N GLU A 851 -20.07 33.27 27.20
CA GLU A 851 -20.01 32.07 28.04
C GLU A 851 -18.96 32.19 29.14
N SER A 852 -17.74 32.57 28.78
CA SER A 852 -16.62 32.81 29.70
C SER A 852 -16.97 33.84 30.78
N ALA A 853 -17.57 34.97 30.41
CA ALA A 853 -17.98 36.01 31.37
C ALA A 853 -19.05 35.49 32.35
N TRP A 854 -20.01 34.72 31.85
CA TRP A 854 -21.06 34.13 32.68
C TRP A 854 -20.57 32.96 33.52
N GLY A 855 -19.63 32.15 33.03
CA GLY A 855 -18.96 31.11 33.79
C GLY A 855 -18.25 31.66 35.03
N ILE A 856 -17.46 32.73 34.85
CA ILE A 856 -16.82 33.45 35.97
C ILE A 856 -17.87 33.99 36.95
N PHE A 857 -18.97 34.54 36.44
CA PHE A 857 -20.06 35.04 37.27
C PHE A 857 -20.77 33.93 38.07
N PHE A 858 -21.04 32.77 37.46
CA PHE A 858 -21.65 31.63 38.14
C PHE A 858 -20.74 31.08 39.25
N LEU A 859 -19.44 30.90 38.96
CA LEU A 859 -18.44 30.51 39.96
C LEU A 859 -18.36 31.52 41.11
N MET A 860 -18.47 32.83 40.81
CA MET A 860 -18.52 33.87 41.84
C MET A 860 -19.79 33.80 42.70
N GLN A 861 -20.94 33.39 42.15
CA GLN A 861 -22.18 33.21 42.92
C GLN A 861 -22.17 31.95 43.78
N GLU A 862 -21.51 30.88 43.31
CA GLU A 862 -21.46 29.57 43.97
C GLU A 862 -20.38 29.50 45.06
N GLY A 863 -19.27 30.21 44.91
CA GLY A 863 -18.22 30.25 45.93
C GLY A 863 -18.70 30.88 47.23
N ASP A 864 -18.29 30.35 48.38
CA ASP A 864 -18.56 30.98 49.69
C ASP A 864 -17.40 31.84 50.19
N ASP A 865 -16.19 31.62 49.65
CA ASP A 865 -14.99 32.36 50.02
C ASP A 865 -14.96 33.80 49.43
N ILE A 866 -14.64 34.76 50.30
CA ILE A 866 -14.55 36.18 49.99
C ILE A 866 -13.34 36.48 49.09
N GLU A 867 -12.21 35.78 49.27
CA GLU A 867 -11.02 35.98 48.44
C GLU A 867 -11.24 35.45 47.03
N MET A 868 -11.82 34.25 46.89
CA MET A 868 -12.27 33.71 45.61
C MET A 868 -13.23 34.67 44.88
N LYS A 869 -14.24 35.22 45.57
CA LYS A 869 -15.17 36.22 44.98
C LYS A 869 -14.46 37.47 44.49
N LYS A 870 -13.50 38.00 45.26
CA LYS A 870 -12.70 39.17 44.84
C LYS A 870 -11.80 38.85 43.65
N SER A 871 -11.25 37.65 43.60
CA SER A 871 -10.42 37.16 42.49
C SER A 871 -11.25 37.03 41.20
N MET A 872 -12.38 36.33 41.25
CA MET A 872 -13.31 36.16 40.12
C MET A 872 -13.84 37.51 39.62
N LYS A 873 -14.18 38.43 40.53
CA LYS A 873 -14.57 39.80 40.18
C LYS A 873 -13.46 40.55 39.45
N ARG A 874 -12.19 40.36 39.83
CA ARG A 874 -11.04 40.96 39.15
C ARG A 874 -10.85 40.37 37.76
N GLY A 875 -10.94 39.04 37.64
CA GLY A 875 -10.87 38.33 36.35
C GLY A 875 -11.95 38.81 35.37
N LEU A 876 -13.21 38.91 35.84
CA LEU A 876 -14.31 39.46 35.04
C LEU A 876 -14.04 40.91 34.58
N GLY A 877 -13.47 41.75 35.45
CA GLY A 877 -13.09 43.11 35.11
C GLY A 877 -11.94 43.23 34.10
N GLN A 878 -11.12 42.19 33.96
CA GLN A 878 -10.01 42.13 33.00
C GLN A 878 -10.43 41.59 31.64
N SER A 879 -11.37 40.63 31.58
CA SER A 879 -11.81 40.01 30.31
C SER A 879 -12.80 40.86 29.52
N LEU A 880 -13.72 41.56 30.20
CA LEU A 880 -14.80 42.30 29.56
C LEU A 880 -14.38 43.46 28.63
N PRO A 881 -13.31 44.24 28.91
CA PRO A 881 -12.86 45.29 27.99
C PRO A 881 -12.50 44.75 26.59
N ALA A 882 -11.73 43.66 26.53
CA ALA A 882 -11.39 43.00 25.27
C ALA A 882 -12.62 42.36 24.62
N ALA A 883 -13.51 41.79 25.43
CA ALA A 883 -14.77 41.23 24.95
C ALA A 883 -15.65 42.28 24.26
N ASN A 884 -15.74 43.48 24.85
CA ASN A 884 -16.52 44.59 24.31
C ASN A 884 -16.00 45.08 22.96
N ILE A 885 -14.67 45.20 22.80
CA ILE A 885 -14.07 45.61 21.52
C ILE A 885 -14.39 44.60 20.41
N GLY A 886 -14.29 43.30 20.67
CA GLY A 886 -14.58 42.31 19.63
C GLY A 886 -16.06 42.03 19.38
N ALA A 887 -16.97 42.49 20.25
CA ALA A 887 -18.40 42.43 19.98
C ALA A 887 -18.89 43.58 19.07
N GLU A 888 -18.17 44.72 19.04
CA GLU A 888 -18.53 45.91 18.26
C GLU A 888 -18.81 45.63 16.77
N PRO A 889 -18.03 44.79 16.05
CA PRO A 889 -18.30 44.50 14.64
C PRO A 889 -19.65 43.83 14.37
N LEU A 890 -20.28 43.19 15.37
CA LEU A 890 -21.61 42.58 15.21
C LEU A 890 -22.73 43.62 15.12
N PHE A 891 -22.48 44.86 15.54
CA PHE A 891 -23.54 45.87 15.72
C PHE A 891 -23.77 46.77 14.50
N ASN A 892 -22.99 46.63 13.44
CA ASN A 892 -23.13 47.45 12.23
C ASN A 892 -22.67 46.68 10.99
N GLY A 893 -23.60 46.32 10.12
CA GLY A 893 -23.28 45.78 8.79
C GLY A 893 -22.70 44.36 8.75
N TRP A 894 -22.75 43.60 9.85
CA TRP A 894 -22.17 42.25 9.97
C TRP A 894 -22.81 41.22 9.02
N LEU A 895 -22.09 40.58 8.10
CA LEU A 895 -22.67 39.65 7.09
C LEU A 895 -23.75 40.28 6.21
N THR A 896 -23.68 41.59 5.95
CA THR A 896 -24.60 42.29 5.01
C THR A 896 -24.07 42.33 3.58
N THR A 897 -22.75 42.24 3.41
CA THR A 897 -22.07 42.40 2.13
C THR A 897 -20.99 41.35 1.97
N SER A 898 -20.79 40.89 0.74
CA SER A 898 -19.77 39.91 0.39
C SER A 898 -19.41 40.00 -1.08
N LEU A 899 -18.21 39.56 -1.44
CA LEU A 899 -17.72 39.50 -2.83
C LEU A 899 -18.61 38.66 -3.76
N GLN A 900 -19.21 37.62 -3.22
CA GLN A 900 -20.14 36.74 -3.91
C GLN A 900 -21.48 36.77 -3.19
N GLU A 901 -22.59 36.67 -3.91
CA GLU A 901 -23.91 36.60 -3.30
C GLU A 901 -24.03 35.34 -2.43
N GLN A 902 -24.39 35.52 -1.16
CA GLN A 902 -24.48 34.46 -0.16
C GLN A 902 -25.85 34.51 0.54
N PRO A 903 -26.89 33.88 -0.01
CA PRO A 903 -28.24 33.94 0.56
C PRO A 903 -28.31 33.29 1.96
N GLU A 904 -27.35 32.44 2.30
CA GLU A 904 -27.24 31.79 3.59
C GLU A 904 -26.91 32.76 4.74
N PHE A 905 -26.22 33.87 4.46
CA PHE A 905 -25.88 34.87 5.48
C PHE A 905 -27.10 35.51 6.12
N ALA A 906 -28.17 35.73 5.34
CA ALA A 906 -29.43 36.22 5.89
C ALA A 906 -30.01 35.24 6.93
N LYS A 907 -29.91 33.92 6.68
CA LYS A 907 -30.39 32.90 7.61
C LYS A 907 -29.55 32.85 8.88
N ILE A 908 -28.22 32.91 8.76
CA ILE A 908 -27.32 32.97 9.92
C ILE A 908 -27.63 34.20 10.77
N ARG A 909 -27.81 35.37 10.13
CA ARG A 909 -28.20 36.62 10.80
C ARG A 909 -29.52 36.46 11.54
N GLU A 910 -30.55 35.94 10.89
CA GLU A 910 -31.88 35.76 11.50
C GLU A 910 -31.85 34.80 12.70
N THR A 911 -31.03 33.76 12.65
CA THR A 911 -30.95 32.75 13.71
C THR A 911 -30.09 33.18 14.89
N TYR A 912 -28.87 33.67 14.64
CA TYR A 912 -27.85 33.84 15.69
C TYR A 912 -27.76 35.27 16.21
N LEU A 913 -27.88 36.29 15.35
CA LEU A 913 -27.54 37.67 15.72
C LEU A 913 -28.50 38.26 16.78
N PRO A 914 -29.84 38.13 16.67
CA PRO A 914 -30.75 38.64 17.70
C PRO A 914 -30.52 38.03 19.08
N GLU A 915 -30.31 36.71 19.15
CA GLU A 915 -30.05 36.02 20.41
C GLU A 915 -28.72 36.45 21.02
N THR A 916 -27.67 36.55 20.19
CA THR A 916 -26.34 36.99 20.61
C THR A 916 -26.36 38.42 21.15
N ILE A 917 -27.09 39.34 20.50
CA ILE A 917 -27.24 40.72 20.97
C ILE A 917 -27.98 40.77 22.31
N LEU A 918 -29.08 40.02 22.46
CA LEU A 918 -29.81 39.96 23.73
C LEU A 918 -28.95 39.35 24.86
N ALA A 919 -28.17 38.32 24.54
CA ALA A 919 -27.22 37.71 25.46
C ALA A 919 -26.09 38.68 25.84
N TRP A 920 -25.62 39.49 24.89
CA TRP A 920 -24.64 40.54 25.14
C TRP A 920 -25.20 41.64 26.06
N ILE A 921 -26.44 42.11 25.83
CA ILE A 921 -27.13 43.05 26.72
C ILE A 921 -27.25 42.49 28.14
N ALA A 922 -27.63 41.21 28.29
CA ALA A 922 -27.68 40.55 29.59
C ALA A 922 -26.30 40.51 30.26
N THR A 923 -25.24 40.27 29.48
CA THR A 923 -23.85 40.27 29.95
C THR A 923 -23.42 41.66 30.43
N LEU A 924 -23.74 42.71 29.68
CA LEU A 924 -23.49 44.11 30.08
C LEU A 924 -24.29 44.50 31.33
N GLN A 925 -25.54 44.01 31.46
CA GLN A 925 -26.37 44.24 32.64
C GLN A 925 -25.76 43.59 33.89
N MET A 926 -25.32 42.34 33.76
CA MET A 926 -24.62 41.61 34.82
C MET A 926 -23.32 42.32 35.22
N ALA A 927 -22.48 42.67 34.25
CA ALA A 927 -21.23 43.40 34.48
C ALA A 927 -21.47 44.78 35.12
N GLY A 928 -22.55 45.43 34.71
CA GLY A 928 -23.07 46.68 35.26
C GLY A 928 -23.33 46.66 36.76
N ALA A 929 -24.04 45.62 37.20
CA ALA A 929 -24.40 45.41 38.60
C ALA A 929 -23.19 44.98 39.46
N VAL A 930 -22.26 44.22 38.88
CA VAL A 930 -21.12 43.64 39.61
C VAL A 930 -19.90 44.56 39.66
N LEU A 931 -19.55 45.20 38.54
CA LEU A 931 -18.27 45.91 38.36
C LEU A 931 -18.44 47.43 38.36
N THR A 932 -19.07 47.97 37.31
CA THR A 932 -19.19 49.41 37.08
C THR A 932 -20.42 49.71 36.23
N ARG A 933 -21.11 50.81 36.55
CA ARG A 933 -22.26 51.32 35.78
C ARG A 933 -21.93 51.70 34.33
N ASP A 934 -20.65 51.83 33.98
CA ASP A 934 -20.20 52.14 32.61
C ASP A 934 -20.66 51.07 31.59
N TYR A 935 -20.78 49.80 32.01
CA TYR A 935 -21.32 48.73 31.15
C TYR A 935 -22.82 48.87 30.88
N LEU A 936 -23.59 49.39 31.84
CA LEU A 936 -25.01 49.71 31.64
C LEU A 936 -25.18 50.89 30.68
N MET A 937 -24.30 51.89 30.76
CA MET A 937 -24.27 52.99 29.78
C MET A 937 -23.93 52.47 28.38
N THR A 938 -23.01 51.51 28.27
CA THR A 938 -22.69 50.83 27.00
C THR A 938 -23.91 50.10 26.44
N SER A 939 -24.74 49.47 27.28
CA SER A 939 -26.00 48.88 26.85
C SER A 939 -27.00 49.93 26.32
N MET A 940 -26.98 51.16 26.85
CA MET A 940 -27.80 52.26 26.34
C MET A 940 -27.25 52.82 25.02
N GLU A 941 -25.93 52.88 24.83
CA GLU A 941 -25.35 53.19 23.52
C GLU A 941 -25.81 52.21 22.45
N LEU A 942 -25.90 50.92 22.77
CA LEU A 942 -26.39 49.93 21.83
C LEU A 942 -27.82 50.26 21.36
N SER A 943 -28.67 50.80 22.23
CA SER A 943 -30.01 51.27 21.83
C SER A 943 -29.95 52.44 20.84
N THR A 944 -28.94 53.31 20.95
CA THR A 944 -28.74 54.40 19.99
C THR A 944 -28.21 53.90 18.65
N ILE A 945 -27.28 52.93 18.67
CA ILE A 945 -26.76 52.29 17.44
C ILE A 945 -27.90 51.58 16.71
N MET A 946 -28.74 50.84 17.44
CA MET A 946 -29.86 50.11 16.85
C MET A 946 -30.96 51.03 16.30
N ALA A 947 -31.14 52.21 16.88
CA ALA A 947 -32.14 53.19 16.47
C ALA A 947 -31.67 54.17 15.38
N ASP A 948 -30.41 54.08 14.93
CA ASP A 948 -29.88 54.87 13.81
C ASP A 948 -30.67 54.58 12.52
N GLU A 949 -30.88 55.60 11.67
CA GLU A 949 -31.62 55.48 10.42
C GLU A 949 -30.97 54.49 9.43
N ASN A 950 -29.65 54.26 9.55
CA ASN A 950 -28.90 53.33 8.71
C ASN A 950 -28.66 51.96 9.36
N SER A 951 -29.26 51.69 10.52
CA SER A 951 -29.07 50.45 11.27
C SER A 951 -29.75 49.25 10.62
N ASP A 952 -28.99 48.21 10.31
CA ASP A 952 -29.49 46.94 9.78
C ASP A 952 -30.12 46.02 10.86
N LEU A 953 -29.98 46.37 12.14
CA LEU A 953 -30.44 45.56 13.27
C LEU A 953 -31.93 45.75 13.57
N LEU A 954 -32.48 46.95 13.39
CA LEU A 954 -33.89 47.23 13.71
C LEU A 954 -34.83 46.44 12.81
N GLU A 955 -34.51 46.39 11.51
CA GLU A 955 -35.22 45.58 10.53
C GLU A 955 -35.12 44.09 10.88
N LEU A 956 -33.94 43.63 11.28
CA LEU A 956 -33.72 42.22 11.66
C LEU A 956 -34.59 41.81 12.85
N PHE A 957 -34.58 42.56 13.95
CA PHE A 957 -35.40 42.27 15.13
C PHE A 957 -36.91 42.36 14.85
N SER A 958 -37.31 43.22 13.91
CA SER A 958 -38.69 43.30 13.44
C SER A 958 -39.06 42.06 12.63
N LYS A 959 -38.21 41.65 11.69
CA LYS A 959 -38.40 40.48 10.82
C LYS A 959 -38.45 39.17 11.62
N THR A 960 -37.58 39.01 12.61
CA THR A 960 -37.56 37.81 13.47
C THR A 960 -38.62 37.83 14.57
N GLY A 961 -39.39 38.92 14.71
CA GLY A 961 -40.45 39.06 15.72
C GLY A 961 -39.93 39.20 17.16
N ARG A 962 -38.67 39.60 17.35
CA ARG A 962 -37.99 39.64 18.66
C ARG A 962 -37.90 41.03 19.28
N MET A 963 -38.53 42.03 18.66
CA MET A 963 -38.57 43.41 19.16
C MET A 963 -39.05 43.53 20.62
N PRO A 964 -40.09 42.79 21.09
CA PRO A 964 -40.51 42.88 22.49
C PRO A 964 -39.43 42.44 23.48
N GLU A 965 -38.63 41.44 23.11
CA GLU A 965 -37.54 40.94 23.96
C GLU A 965 -36.42 41.97 24.11
N LEU A 966 -36.08 42.65 23.00
CA LEU A 966 -35.09 43.71 22.97
C LEU A 966 -35.50 44.89 23.86
N VAL A 967 -36.74 45.38 23.69
CA VAL A 967 -37.27 46.49 24.50
C VAL A 967 -37.27 46.13 25.98
N ASN A 968 -37.68 44.91 26.32
CA ASN A 968 -37.66 44.44 27.71
C ASN A 968 -36.24 44.33 28.28
N ALA A 969 -35.27 43.85 27.49
CA ALA A 969 -33.88 43.76 27.92
C ALA A 969 -33.27 45.14 28.18
N LEU A 970 -33.48 46.10 27.27
CA LEU A 970 -33.01 47.48 27.45
C LEU A 970 -33.72 48.20 28.60
N ALA A 971 -35.04 48.00 28.76
CA ALA A 971 -35.78 48.55 29.89
C ALA A 971 -35.29 47.98 31.22
N SER A 972 -34.97 46.68 31.27
CA SER A 972 -34.37 46.02 32.43
C SER A 972 -33.00 46.62 32.77
N ALA A 973 -32.11 46.78 31.78
CA ALA A 973 -30.81 47.41 31.97
C ALA A 973 -30.93 48.88 32.44
N SER A 974 -31.87 49.65 31.89
CA SER A 974 -32.15 51.03 32.30
C SER A 974 -32.71 51.11 33.73
N LYS A 975 -33.58 50.18 34.13
CA LYS A 975 -34.07 50.05 35.50
C LYS A 975 -32.94 49.71 36.47
N GLU A 976 -32.06 48.78 36.10
CA GLU A 976 -30.89 48.43 36.92
C GLU A 976 -29.94 49.62 37.07
N LEU A 977 -29.74 50.40 36.01
CA LEU A 977 -28.95 51.63 36.03
C LEU A 977 -29.51 52.67 37.03
N LEU A 978 -30.84 52.80 37.11
CA LEU A 978 -31.50 53.64 38.12
C LEU A 978 -31.31 53.10 39.54
N LEU A 979 -31.42 51.78 39.74
CA LEU A 979 -31.21 51.15 41.05
C LEU A 979 -29.77 51.26 41.54
N VAL A 980 -28.79 51.05 40.66
CA VAL A 980 -27.36 51.17 40.98
C VAL A 980 -27.00 52.64 41.25
N SER A 981 -27.54 53.57 40.45
CA SER A 981 -27.31 55.01 40.64
C SER A 981 -27.93 55.54 41.94
N SER A 982 -29.12 55.07 42.33
CA SER A 982 -29.79 55.45 43.58
C SER A 982 -29.17 54.83 44.85
N ARG A 983 -28.56 53.64 44.75
CA ARG A 983 -27.83 52.99 45.87
C ARG A 983 -26.50 53.66 46.22
N SER A 984 -25.91 54.42 45.29
CA SER A 984 -24.66 55.14 45.53
C SER A 984 -24.88 56.38 46.41
N LYS A 985 -24.86 56.21 47.74
CA LYS A 985 -24.81 57.32 48.73
C LYS A 985 -23.46 58.06 48.75
N ARG A 986 -22.94 58.49 47.58
CA ARG A 986 -21.74 59.32 47.50
C ARG A 986 -22.01 60.64 46.79
N SER A 987 -21.50 61.70 47.43
CA SER A 987 -21.53 63.12 47.10
C SER A 987 -21.70 63.48 45.62
N THR A 988 -22.38 64.61 45.38
CA THR A 988 -22.59 65.35 44.12
C THR A 988 -21.31 65.76 43.36
N THR A 989 -20.16 65.15 43.67
CA THR A 989 -18.86 65.36 43.04
C THR A 989 -18.16 64.03 42.70
N SER A 990 -18.90 62.95 42.49
CA SER A 990 -18.35 61.74 41.87
C SER A 990 -17.98 62.04 40.42
N LYS A 991 -16.69 62.25 40.16
CA LYS A 991 -16.16 62.51 38.81
C LYS A 991 -16.66 61.42 37.86
N ASN A 992 -17.37 61.81 36.80
CA ASN A 992 -17.61 60.95 35.64
C ASN A 992 -16.33 60.22 35.28
N SER A 993 -16.41 58.92 34.99
CA SER A 993 -15.22 58.15 34.58
C SER A 993 -14.57 58.85 33.37
N LYS A 994 -13.25 58.71 33.21
CA LYS A 994 -12.54 59.33 32.07
C LYS A 994 -13.22 58.94 30.73
N LYS A 995 -13.67 57.69 30.66
CA LYS A 995 -14.44 57.11 29.55
C LYS A 995 -15.83 57.75 29.37
N MET A 996 -16.58 57.99 30.45
CA MET A 996 -17.85 58.73 30.39
C MET A 996 -17.68 60.14 29.83
N LYS A 997 -16.57 60.83 30.17
CA LYS A 997 -16.30 62.18 29.66
C LYS A 997 -15.89 62.17 28.18
N GLU A 998 -15.08 61.20 27.76
CA GLU A 998 -14.67 61.02 26.36
C GLU A 998 -15.84 60.67 25.45
N LYS A 999 -16.78 59.84 25.91
CA LYS A 999 -17.99 59.45 25.16
C LYS A 999 -19.19 60.40 25.32
N GLY A 1000 -19.06 61.47 26.12
CA GLY A 1000 -20.16 62.41 26.38
C GLY A 1000 -21.33 61.84 27.19
N TRP A 1001 -21.15 60.71 27.89
CA TRP A 1001 -22.18 60.09 28.70
C TRP A 1001 -22.54 60.90 29.94
N THR A 1002 -23.84 61.07 30.19
CA THR A 1002 -24.37 61.68 31.42
C THR A 1002 -25.35 60.71 32.11
N THR A 1003 -25.27 60.62 33.44
CA THR A 1003 -26.20 59.78 34.25
C THR A 1003 -27.37 60.58 34.81
N ASP A 1004 -27.53 61.84 34.38
CA ASP A 1004 -28.46 62.79 35.00
C ASP A 1004 -29.92 62.34 34.87
N LEU A 1005 -30.26 61.64 33.78
CA LEU A 1005 -31.58 61.05 33.55
C LEU A 1005 -31.95 59.96 34.60
N TRP A 1006 -30.95 59.28 35.16
CA TRP A 1006 -31.13 58.16 36.11
C TRP A 1006 -30.80 58.54 37.57
N ASN A 1007 -30.38 59.79 37.81
CA ASN A 1007 -30.15 60.35 39.14
C ASN A 1007 -31.48 60.84 39.77
N VAL A 1008 -32.42 59.91 39.95
CA VAL A 1008 -33.71 60.20 40.58
C VAL A 1008 -33.52 60.12 42.10
N LYS A 1009 -33.72 61.23 42.81
CA LYS A 1009 -33.80 61.21 44.29
C LYS A 1009 -35.07 60.45 44.69
N PRO A 1010 -35.02 59.58 45.71
CA PRO A 1010 -36.18 58.80 46.14
C PRO A 1010 -37.37 59.67 46.54
#